data_AF-A0A946RY30-F1
#
_entry.id   AF-A0A946RY30-F1
#
_cell.length_a   1.000
_cell.length_b   1.000
_cell.length_c   1.000
_cell.angle_alpha   90.00
_cell.angle_beta   90.00
_cell.angle_gamma   90.00
#
_symmetry.space_group_name_H-M   'P 1'
#
loop_
_entity.id
_entity.type
_entity.pdbx_description
1 polymer ?
#
loop_
_entity_poly.entity_id
_entity_poly.type
_entity_poly.pdbx_seq_one_letter_code
_entity_poly.pdbx_strand_id
1 'polypeptide(L)'
;PEEISDIFNLGLSSRKAIYLPVPHNIPNTYMIDPDACTKCGDCVDACPSKAITIPEQDLAPTEIEMTAGAIVLSGGTSYYNPATGKDTYGYAQLPDVVTSREFERLISGTGPSCGQLLKPSDGKAVKKIAWFQCVGSRDTQDNAEFCSSVCCMHAIKEARLTKEKYGNDVETTIFYMDMRAFGKSFHRYREEADNDYNIRFERSRIHSVTPSTGGDGLEVIQVKTNGERLVENFDMIVLSVGQRPADGTKDLAERLEIPVNAWGFCQPIPLHPSQTEREGIVISGSYGGLQDISESIIQAGSASLNASMVIHQTGGSELLEMEAVDEYRNVVGELPNILVAICICGDTLKETPDKDQITNALMDDPTVSRVVFIDQTCTAEGWDKLTELLTSENPNRILIGACMPHVYDRKLKELGRKIKLNPSLVEVVDIRTSSLSNPINSLKAGITKLKRIDPEIPALMPIKQSALVIGGGIAGMTAGLAIADHGFEVDLVEKEKLLGGNLNWLDRTLDGDEIEPFLKDTVARVMDHSNITVHTESKIVDTIGHVGRFMSVINNEDNPDPSVINHGIVILATGGIESETTSFEHHNSDAVVTQKELDQNIKNGSLKTENLNSVVMIQCVDSRQEPRNYCSRVCCASALKNALHLKEKNPDVSVVVLYRDLMAYGYSESYYSKARKAGVLFIPYQVDEPPEVTTFEDSVVVSSFEPVLGKKLEIEADLVVLATGIVPVIPEEIIDTAGIKIDQDGFFQEAESKWRPVDSIKEGIFACGIVHSARNIKESIASAEAAAQRALRILNNKETAAGGIVAEVRHSLCALCERCIATCPYEARSIIDSWKKVTVMAKDTPGFIVNRVARPFYGEAIRILEEGVADIATIDWAMKEIGGFRMGPFELTDYIGHDVNYVVTETVFKEFFYDTRYKPSFSQKRLLEAGRLGRKSGHGFYDYSEGAVKPEPTTDIALGTKIVDRVVAMLINEAIDAFFLNIASAKDIDLAMTKGVNYPKGLLAWADEKGLDTVLAQLEELYNDYCEDRYRPSPLLRKMVREQKNFF
;
A
#
# COMPACT_ATOMS: atom_id res chain seq x y z
N PRO A 1 -24.23 42.74 1.49
CA PRO A 1 -23.65 43.85 0.71
C PRO A 1 -22.16 44.10 1.02
N GLU A 2 -21.77 43.97 2.30
CA GLU A 2 -20.39 44.18 2.78
C GLU A 2 -19.34 43.28 2.11
N GLU A 3 -18.15 43.86 1.97
CA GLU A 3 -16.92 43.17 1.59
C GLU A 3 -15.92 43.23 2.73
N ILE A 4 -15.38 42.07 3.08
CA ILE A 4 -14.39 41.92 4.16
C ILE A 4 -13.21 41.09 3.68
N SER A 5 -12.12 41.13 4.43
CA SER A 5 -10.90 40.39 4.12
C SER A 5 -11.16 38.88 3.97
N ASP A 6 -10.68 38.30 2.88
CA ASP A 6 -10.81 36.88 2.62
C ASP A 6 -9.71 36.08 3.34
N ILE A 7 -10.09 35.42 4.43
CA ILE A 7 -9.20 34.61 5.27
C ILE A 7 -8.56 33.46 4.47
N PHE A 8 -9.29 32.85 3.52
CA PHE A 8 -8.78 31.75 2.71
C PHE A 8 -7.65 32.20 1.78
N ASN A 9 -7.79 33.42 1.23
CA ASN A 9 -6.76 34.07 0.43
C ASN A 9 -5.85 34.99 1.26
N LEU A 10 -5.82 34.82 2.59
CA LEU A 10 -4.94 35.52 3.52
C LEU A 10 -5.02 37.05 3.42
N GLY A 11 -6.19 37.58 3.06
CA GLY A 11 -6.44 39.01 2.89
C GLY A 11 -5.92 39.62 1.60
N LEU A 12 -5.44 38.81 0.65
CA LEU A 12 -5.07 39.26 -0.71
C LEU A 12 -6.29 39.62 -1.56
N SER A 13 -7.50 39.24 -1.13
CA SER A 13 -8.77 39.58 -1.77
C SER A 13 -9.85 39.87 -0.72
N SER A 14 -10.98 40.41 -1.18
CA SER A 14 -12.20 40.53 -0.38
C SER A 14 -13.15 39.36 -0.64
N ARG A 15 -14.00 39.06 0.35
CA ARG A 15 -15.14 38.15 0.27
C ARG A 15 -16.39 38.83 0.82
N LYS A 16 -17.56 38.23 0.56
CA LYS A 16 -18.82 38.65 1.19
C LYS A 16 -18.97 38.05 2.59
N ALA A 17 -19.87 38.61 3.40
CA ALA A 17 -20.22 38.08 4.72
C ALA A 17 -20.83 36.66 4.67
N ILE A 18 -21.61 36.35 3.62
CA ILE A 18 -22.00 34.99 3.26
C ILE A 18 -20.99 34.42 2.25
N TYR A 19 -20.32 33.32 2.58
CA TYR A 19 -19.18 32.83 1.82
C TYR A 19 -19.01 31.31 1.91
N LEU A 20 -18.23 30.75 0.99
CA LEU A 20 -17.71 29.40 1.10
C LEU A 20 -16.32 29.47 1.76
N PRO A 21 -16.07 28.72 2.85
CA PRO A 21 -14.77 28.78 3.54
C PRO A 21 -13.59 28.41 2.65
N VAL A 22 -13.77 27.41 1.79
CA VAL A 22 -12.80 27.04 0.74
C VAL A 22 -13.57 26.65 -0.53
N PRO A 23 -12.99 26.81 -1.74
CA PRO A 23 -13.67 26.53 -3.02
C PRO A 23 -14.16 25.08 -3.18
N HIS A 24 -13.51 24.13 -2.49
CA HIS A 24 -13.80 22.71 -2.53
C HIS A 24 -14.22 22.17 -1.16
N ASN A 25 -14.95 22.97 -0.38
CA ASN A 25 -15.29 22.63 1.00
C ASN A 25 -16.11 21.33 1.05
N ILE A 26 -15.86 20.47 2.04
CA ILE A 26 -16.64 19.24 2.27
C ILE A 26 -17.07 19.21 3.74
N PRO A 27 -18.39 19.30 4.04
CA PRO A 27 -19.49 19.51 3.10
C PRO A 27 -19.46 20.90 2.45
N ASN A 28 -19.91 21.02 1.19
CA ASN A 28 -19.88 22.27 0.42
C ASN A 28 -20.99 23.25 0.87
N THR A 29 -20.88 23.74 2.10
CA THR A 29 -21.90 24.55 2.77
C THR A 29 -21.41 25.99 2.92
N TYR A 30 -22.29 26.95 2.65
CA TYR A 30 -22.02 28.37 2.90
C TYR A 30 -22.06 28.66 4.40
N MET A 31 -21.20 29.57 4.84
CA MET A 31 -21.18 30.12 6.19
C MET A 31 -21.54 31.61 6.14
N ILE A 32 -22.13 32.10 7.23
CA ILE A 32 -22.36 33.53 7.44
C ILE A 32 -21.45 33.97 8.57
N ASP A 33 -20.59 34.94 8.26
CA ASP A 33 -19.77 35.63 9.24
C ASP A 33 -20.65 36.58 10.06
N PRO A 34 -20.85 36.33 11.36
CA PRO A 34 -21.74 37.16 12.19
C PRO A 34 -21.20 38.58 12.37
N ASP A 35 -19.88 38.76 12.39
CA ASP A 35 -19.24 40.06 12.63
C ASP A 35 -19.38 41.00 11.41
N ALA A 36 -19.51 40.43 10.22
CA ALA A 36 -19.69 41.17 8.96
C ALA A 36 -21.14 41.20 8.44
N CYS A 37 -22.04 40.42 9.04
CA CYS A 37 -23.42 40.32 8.59
C CYS A 37 -24.24 41.53 9.02
N THR A 38 -24.80 42.27 8.05
CA THR A 38 -25.70 43.41 8.33
C THR A 38 -27.13 43.01 8.72
N LYS A 39 -27.43 41.70 8.75
CA LYS A 39 -28.77 41.14 8.99
C LYS A 39 -29.87 41.71 8.06
N CYS A 40 -29.50 42.15 6.85
CA CYS A 40 -30.41 42.80 5.89
C CYS A 40 -31.46 41.88 5.25
N GLY A 41 -31.24 40.56 5.22
CA GLY A 41 -32.17 39.59 4.63
C GLY A 41 -31.94 39.30 3.14
N ASP A 42 -31.12 40.09 2.42
CA ASP A 42 -30.89 39.91 0.97
C ASP A 42 -30.47 38.48 0.58
N CYS A 43 -29.63 37.84 1.41
CA CYS A 43 -29.20 36.47 1.14
C CYS A 43 -30.33 35.45 1.31
N VAL A 44 -31.26 35.68 2.24
CA VAL A 44 -32.45 34.83 2.45
C VAL A 44 -33.35 34.89 1.21
N ASP A 45 -33.61 36.10 0.71
CA ASP A 45 -34.43 36.30 -0.49
C ASP A 45 -33.77 35.71 -1.75
N ALA A 46 -32.44 35.79 -1.84
CA ALA A 46 -31.67 35.22 -2.94
C ALA A 46 -31.51 33.69 -2.86
N CYS A 47 -31.80 33.05 -1.73
CA CYS A 47 -31.58 31.63 -1.51
C CYS A 47 -32.77 30.79 -2.01
N PRO A 48 -32.64 30.07 -3.14
CA PRO A 48 -33.75 29.30 -3.71
C PRO A 48 -34.15 28.12 -2.82
N SER A 49 -33.22 27.57 -2.05
CA SER A 49 -33.48 26.46 -1.12
C SER A 49 -34.02 26.91 0.22
N LYS A 50 -34.10 28.22 0.49
CA LYS A 50 -34.50 28.80 1.78
C LYS A 50 -33.72 28.22 2.97
N ALA A 51 -32.48 27.80 2.74
CA ALA A 51 -31.64 27.19 3.78
C ALA A 51 -31.12 28.20 4.81
N ILE A 52 -31.19 29.50 4.49
CA ILE A 52 -30.61 30.56 5.33
C ILE A 52 -31.61 31.00 6.38
N THR A 53 -31.18 30.95 7.64
CA THR A 53 -31.89 31.56 8.77
C THR A 53 -30.99 32.60 9.41
N ILE A 54 -31.45 33.85 9.51
CA ILE A 54 -30.74 34.93 10.22
C ILE A 54 -31.44 35.11 11.58
N PRO A 55 -30.83 34.69 12.69
CA PRO A 55 -31.44 34.82 14.00
C PRO A 55 -31.39 36.28 14.50
N GLU A 56 -32.46 36.72 15.18
CA GLU A 56 -32.57 38.09 15.73
C GLU A 56 -31.48 38.37 16.79
N GLN A 57 -31.07 37.34 17.54
CA GLN A 57 -29.97 37.35 18.50
C GLN A 57 -28.95 36.26 18.14
N ASP A 58 -27.70 36.42 18.55
CA ASP A 58 -26.67 35.41 18.29
C ASP A 58 -27.06 34.10 19.00
N LEU A 59 -27.06 33.00 18.24
CA LEU A 59 -27.40 31.69 18.79
C LEU A 59 -26.31 31.29 19.79
N ALA A 60 -26.72 30.90 21.00
CA ALA A 60 -25.81 30.29 21.94
C ALA A 60 -25.20 29.02 21.32
N PRO A 61 -23.91 28.72 21.56
CA PRO A 61 -23.31 27.47 21.10
C PRO A 61 -24.13 26.29 21.65
N THR A 62 -24.52 25.37 20.77
CA THR A 62 -25.12 24.11 21.22
C THR A 62 -24.04 23.25 21.85
N GLU A 63 -24.12 23.05 23.15
CA GLU A 63 -23.26 22.07 23.84
C GLU A 63 -23.79 20.67 23.55
N ILE A 64 -22.90 19.80 23.08
CA ILE A 64 -23.21 18.38 22.82
C ILE A 64 -22.30 17.56 23.71
N GLU A 65 -22.89 16.77 24.59
CA GLU A 65 -22.16 15.81 25.41
C GLU A 65 -21.93 14.53 24.59
N MET A 66 -20.69 14.06 24.54
CA MET A 66 -20.30 12.85 23.81
C MET A 66 -19.36 12.00 24.66
N THR A 67 -19.62 10.69 24.70
CA THR A 67 -18.71 9.71 25.29
C THR A 67 -17.70 9.24 24.24
N ALA A 68 -16.42 9.21 24.58
CA ALA A 68 -15.34 8.74 23.71
C ALA A 68 -14.34 7.88 24.50
N GLY A 69 -13.88 6.77 23.89
CA GLY A 69 -12.84 5.92 24.47
C GLY A 69 -11.41 6.44 24.26
N ALA A 70 -11.21 7.29 23.24
CA ALA A 70 -9.94 7.95 22.99
C ALA A 70 -10.17 9.32 22.30
N ILE A 71 -9.25 10.25 22.50
CA ILE A 71 -9.22 11.60 21.90
C ILE A 71 -7.97 11.70 21.03
N VAL A 72 -8.17 11.99 19.74
CA VAL A 72 -7.08 12.23 18.78
C VAL A 72 -6.96 13.73 18.51
N LEU A 73 -5.82 14.32 18.86
CA LEU A 73 -5.54 15.74 18.66
C LEU A 73 -4.86 15.97 17.31
N SER A 74 -5.62 16.51 16.35
CA SER A 74 -5.19 16.76 14.96
C SER A 74 -5.42 18.21 14.51
N GLY A 75 -5.21 19.19 15.40
CA GLY A 75 -5.50 20.61 15.12
C GLY A 75 -4.57 21.29 14.10
N GLY A 76 -3.58 20.57 13.56
CA GLY A 76 -2.62 21.10 12.59
C GLY A 76 -1.63 22.10 13.21
N THR A 77 -1.24 23.12 12.45
CA THR A 77 -0.22 24.11 12.83
C THR A 77 -0.63 25.49 12.35
N SER A 78 -0.27 26.52 13.11
CA SER A 78 -0.27 27.91 12.66
C SER A 78 1.08 28.25 12.01
N TYR A 79 1.25 29.49 11.55
CA TYR A 79 2.50 29.95 10.94
C TYR A 79 2.96 31.25 11.57
N TYR A 80 4.28 31.44 11.58
CA TYR A 80 4.89 32.67 12.06
C TYR A 80 4.37 33.88 11.25
N ASN A 81 3.95 34.92 11.97
CA ASN A 81 3.55 36.19 11.38
C ASN A 81 4.71 37.20 11.45
N PRO A 82 5.38 37.52 10.32
CA PRO A 82 6.50 38.45 10.32
C PRO A 82 6.13 39.86 10.80
N ALA A 83 4.86 40.28 10.71
CA ALA A 83 4.43 41.61 11.16
C ALA A 83 4.55 41.80 12.67
N THR A 84 4.52 40.71 13.43
CA THR A 84 4.70 40.70 14.90
C THR A 84 6.15 40.44 15.33
N GLY A 85 7.01 40.14 14.36
CA GLY A 85 8.41 39.79 14.58
C GLY A 85 9.31 40.99 14.84
N LYS A 86 10.55 40.71 15.25
CA LYS A 86 11.61 41.73 15.36
C LYS A 86 12.23 42.08 14.01
N ASP A 87 12.36 41.10 13.12
CA ASP A 87 12.82 41.29 11.75
C ASP A 87 11.65 41.07 10.78
N THR A 88 11.06 42.17 10.32
CA THR A 88 9.88 42.12 9.46
C THR A 88 10.24 41.94 7.99
N TYR A 89 11.50 42.16 7.58
CA TYR A 89 11.90 42.30 6.18
C TYR A 89 11.00 43.24 5.34
N GLY A 90 10.33 44.21 6.00
CA GLY A 90 9.37 45.11 5.35
C GLY A 90 7.98 44.50 5.10
N TYR A 91 7.70 43.29 5.59
CA TYR A 91 6.36 42.68 5.53
C TYR A 91 5.30 43.57 6.18
N ALA A 92 4.08 43.57 5.61
CA ALA A 92 2.96 44.46 5.91
C ALA A 92 3.18 45.97 5.62
N GLN A 93 4.42 46.41 5.37
CA GLN A 93 4.74 47.78 4.96
C GLN A 93 4.98 47.89 3.46
N LEU A 94 5.60 46.88 2.86
CA LEU A 94 5.92 46.76 1.45
C LEU A 94 4.99 45.70 0.82
N PRO A 95 4.07 46.08 -0.08
CA PRO A 95 3.07 45.14 -0.61
C PRO A 95 3.65 43.96 -1.38
N ASP A 96 4.83 44.13 -1.99
CA ASP A 96 5.50 43.10 -2.79
C ASP A 96 6.39 42.17 -1.95
N VAL A 97 6.38 42.32 -0.61
CA VAL A 97 6.94 41.36 0.35
C VAL A 97 5.79 40.52 0.89
N VAL A 98 5.74 39.26 0.47
CA VAL A 98 4.68 38.30 0.82
C VAL A 98 5.25 37.12 1.57
N THR A 99 4.42 36.39 2.31
CA THR A 99 4.76 35.09 2.89
C THR A 99 4.68 33.98 1.83
N SER A 100 5.34 32.84 2.08
CA SER A 100 5.19 31.64 1.26
C SER A 100 3.73 31.21 1.11
N ARG A 101 2.92 31.35 2.17
CA ARG A 101 1.49 31.01 2.11
C ARG A 101 0.70 31.95 1.20
N GLU A 102 0.99 33.25 1.24
CA GLU A 102 0.38 34.21 0.31
C GLU A 102 0.82 33.95 -1.13
N PHE A 103 2.10 33.63 -1.34
CA PHE A 103 2.62 33.22 -2.65
C PHE A 103 1.89 31.98 -3.20
N GLU A 104 1.67 30.95 -2.38
CA GLU A 104 0.86 29.79 -2.76
C GLU A 104 -0.54 30.18 -3.22
N ARG A 105 -1.17 31.18 -2.57
CA ARG A 105 -2.47 31.71 -3.02
C ARG A 105 -2.34 32.46 -4.34
N LEU A 106 -1.32 33.31 -4.52
CA LEU A 106 -1.11 34.07 -5.77
C LEU A 106 -0.88 33.17 -6.99
N ILE A 107 -0.13 32.08 -6.85
CA ILE A 107 0.15 31.17 -7.98
C ILE A 107 -0.98 30.14 -8.22
N SER A 108 -1.85 29.93 -7.23
CA SER A 108 -2.96 28.96 -7.29
C SER A 108 -4.07 29.38 -8.26
N GLY A 109 -4.58 28.42 -9.04
CA GLY A 109 -5.73 28.64 -9.93
C GLY A 109 -7.02 29.01 -9.21
N THR A 110 -7.15 28.68 -7.92
CA THR A 110 -8.28 29.09 -7.05
C THR A 110 -7.96 30.31 -6.21
N GLY A 111 -6.82 30.95 -6.46
CA GLY A 111 -6.33 32.14 -5.79
C GLY A 111 -6.94 33.43 -6.32
N PRO A 112 -6.59 34.58 -5.70
CA PRO A 112 -7.16 35.88 -6.03
C PRO A 112 -6.86 36.35 -7.46
N SER A 113 -5.74 35.91 -8.03
CA SER A 113 -5.31 36.25 -9.39
C SER A 113 -5.55 35.12 -10.40
N CYS A 114 -6.37 34.12 -10.07
CA CYS A 114 -6.66 32.95 -10.92
C CYS A 114 -5.38 32.27 -11.46
N GLY A 115 -4.34 32.25 -10.63
CA GLY A 115 -3.02 31.70 -10.92
C GLY A 115 -2.09 32.61 -11.71
N GLN A 116 -2.45 33.85 -12.05
CA GLN A 116 -1.52 34.79 -12.66
C GLN A 116 -0.60 35.40 -11.61
N LEU A 117 0.71 35.31 -11.81
CA LEU A 117 1.70 35.85 -10.89
C LEU A 117 1.91 37.35 -11.13
N LEU A 118 1.21 38.16 -10.34
CA LEU A 118 1.21 39.62 -10.42
C LEU A 118 1.71 40.24 -9.11
N LYS A 119 2.36 41.40 -9.20
CA LYS A 119 2.77 42.20 -8.04
C LYS A 119 1.54 42.68 -7.26
N PRO A 120 1.44 42.46 -5.94
CA PRO A 120 0.36 43.01 -5.13
C PRO A 120 0.29 44.54 -5.14
N SER A 121 1.41 45.25 -5.34
CA SER A 121 1.46 46.71 -5.31
C SER A 121 0.77 47.40 -6.50
N ASP A 122 1.02 46.90 -7.73
CA ASP A 122 0.63 47.58 -8.97
C ASP A 122 -0.03 46.67 -10.03
N GLY A 123 -0.16 45.37 -9.74
CA GLY A 123 -0.77 44.39 -10.64
C GLY A 123 0.06 44.04 -11.89
N LYS A 124 1.32 44.50 -12.00
CA LYS A 124 2.20 44.13 -13.12
C LYS A 124 2.73 42.70 -12.97
N ALA A 125 3.15 42.11 -14.09
CA ALA A 125 3.78 40.80 -14.09
C ALA A 125 5.12 40.82 -13.35
N VAL A 126 5.35 39.80 -12.52
CA VAL A 126 6.60 39.61 -11.78
C VAL A 126 7.67 39.01 -12.71
N LYS A 127 8.90 39.54 -12.71
CA LYS A 127 10.04 39.07 -13.50
C LYS A 127 11.19 38.54 -12.66
N LYS A 128 11.29 38.95 -11.39
CA LYS A 128 12.39 38.53 -10.51
C LYS A 128 11.96 38.34 -9.06
N ILE A 129 12.18 37.14 -8.51
CA ILE A 129 11.66 36.73 -7.21
C ILE A 129 12.78 36.19 -6.32
N ALA A 130 12.76 36.60 -5.04
CA ALA A 130 13.64 36.07 -4.00
C ALA A 130 12.85 35.34 -2.91
N TRP A 131 13.28 34.15 -2.50
CA TRP A 131 12.77 33.46 -1.32
C TRP A 131 13.75 33.56 -0.16
N PHE A 132 13.29 33.99 1.01
CA PHE A 132 14.10 34.05 2.22
C PHE A 132 13.78 32.89 3.14
N GLN A 133 14.76 32.05 3.42
CA GLN A 133 14.61 30.91 4.31
C GLN A 133 14.70 31.33 5.79
N CYS A 134 14.16 30.46 6.65
CA CYS A 134 14.26 30.55 8.11
C CYS A 134 13.54 31.78 8.73
N VAL A 135 12.51 32.33 8.07
CA VAL A 135 11.75 33.44 8.64
C VAL A 135 10.91 32.92 9.81
N GLY A 136 11.20 33.39 11.02
CA GLY A 136 10.59 32.90 12.26
C GLY A 136 11.03 31.48 12.65
N SER A 137 12.16 30.98 12.16
CA SER A 137 12.76 29.71 12.59
C SER A 137 14.27 29.88 12.69
N ARG A 138 14.94 29.11 13.55
CA ARG A 138 16.39 29.25 13.76
C ARG A 138 16.75 30.70 14.12
N ASP A 139 15.88 31.32 14.92
CA ASP A 139 15.99 32.72 15.31
C ASP A 139 16.00 32.85 16.84
N THR A 140 17.15 33.21 17.38
CA THR A 140 17.34 33.41 18.81
C THR A 140 16.66 34.68 19.32
N GLN A 141 16.37 35.66 18.46
CA GLN A 141 15.71 36.91 18.86
C GLN A 141 14.23 36.69 19.17
N ASP A 142 13.61 35.73 18.47
CA ASP A 142 12.19 35.35 18.63
C ASP A 142 12.00 34.06 19.44
N ASN A 143 13.03 33.62 20.17
CA ASN A 143 13.05 32.39 20.96
C ASN A 143 12.63 31.14 20.16
N ALA A 144 13.02 31.09 18.87
CA ALA A 144 12.68 30.04 17.92
C ALA A 144 13.92 29.23 17.54
N GLU A 145 14.63 28.66 18.53
CA GLU A 145 15.77 27.74 18.35
C GLU A 145 15.32 26.33 17.87
N PHE A 146 14.44 26.30 16.86
CA PHE A 146 13.98 25.10 16.16
C PHE A 146 13.94 25.34 14.65
N CYS A 147 13.90 24.26 13.88
CA CYS A 147 13.72 24.29 12.44
C CYS A 147 12.34 23.78 12.08
N SER A 148 11.59 24.54 11.29
CA SER A 148 10.23 24.15 10.86
C SER A 148 10.17 22.98 9.87
N SER A 149 11.30 22.33 9.54
CA SER A 149 11.43 21.14 8.69
C SER A 149 10.97 21.25 7.22
N VAL A 150 10.03 22.14 6.89
CA VAL A 150 9.33 22.17 5.60
C VAL A 150 9.67 23.37 4.70
N CYS A 151 10.12 24.48 5.29
CA CYS A 151 10.28 25.77 4.58
C CYS A 151 11.22 25.66 3.37
N CYS A 152 12.32 24.92 3.49
CA CYS A 152 13.28 24.72 2.41
C CYS A 152 12.62 24.05 1.20
N MET A 153 11.86 22.97 1.43
CA MET A 153 11.22 22.23 0.34
C MET A 153 10.02 22.98 -0.25
N HIS A 154 9.28 23.75 0.56
CA HIS A 154 8.23 24.63 0.05
C HIS A 154 8.79 25.69 -0.91
N ALA A 155 9.88 26.36 -0.54
CA ALA A 155 10.48 27.36 -1.40
C ALA A 155 11.05 26.78 -2.71
N ILE A 156 11.68 25.59 -2.66
CA ILE A 156 12.13 24.91 -3.88
C ILE A 156 10.91 24.56 -4.76
N LYS A 157 9.83 24.04 -4.17
CA LYS A 157 8.59 23.73 -4.88
C LYS A 157 7.97 24.98 -5.53
N GLU A 158 7.87 26.07 -4.79
CA GLU A 158 7.31 27.35 -5.27
C GLU A 158 8.16 27.93 -6.41
N ALA A 159 9.49 27.95 -6.26
CA ALA A 159 10.41 28.41 -7.30
C ALA A 159 10.34 27.52 -8.56
N ARG A 160 10.30 26.20 -8.39
CA ARG A 160 10.16 25.25 -9.50
C ARG A 160 8.81 25.39 -10.21
N LEU A 161 7.70 25.48 -9.47
CA LEU A 161 6.38 25.71 -10.05
C LEU A 161 6.33 27.02 -10.86
N THR A 162 7.03 28.05 -10.37
CA THR A 162 7.19 29.33 -11.10
C THR A 162 7.93 29.11 -12.42
N LYS A 163 9.04 28.37 -12.40
CA LYS A 163 9.81 28.02 -13.61
C LYS A 163 9.04 27.10 -14.56
N GLU A 164 8.26 26.15 -14.07
CA GLU A 164 7.40 25.29 -14.89
C GLU A 164 6.33 26.11 -15.62
N LYS A 165 5.79 27.16 -14.98
CA LYS A 165 4.74 27.99 -15.56
C LYS A 165 5.25 29.11 -16.47
N TYR A 166 6.38 29.71 -16.15
CA TYR A 166 6.89 30.92 -16.80
C TYR A 166 8.26 30.75 -17.47
N GLY A 167 8.90 29.58 -17.34
CA GLY A 167 10.20 29.31 -17.92
C GLY A 167 11.26 30.32 -17.48
N ASN A 168 12.00 30.85 -18.46
CA ASN A 168 13.04 31.86 -18.22
C ASN A 168 12.52 33.30 -18.16
N ASP A 169 11.20 33.53 -18.29
CA ASP A 169 10.62 34.87 -18.16
C ASP A 169 10.65 35.39 -16.72
N VAL A 170 10.90 34.50 -15.74
CA VAL A 170 11.03 34.82 -14.32
C VAL A 170 12.35 34.29 -13.77
N GLU A 171 13.15 35.17 -13.18
CA GLU A 171 14.34 34.84 -12.40
C GLU A 171 13.94 34.46 -10.97
N THR A 172 14.51 33.38 -10.45
CA THR A 172 14.19 32.84 -9.13
C THR A 172 15.47 32.64 -8.32
N THR A 173 15.53 33.22 -7.11
CA THR A 173 16.67 33.07 -6.20
C THR A 173 16.20 32.65 -4.81
N ILE A 174 16.84 31.65 -4.21
CA ILE A 174 16.56 31.18 -2.84
C ILE A 174 17.76 31.52 -1.95
N PHE A 175 17.54 32.39 -0.96
CA PHE A 175 18.54 32.78 0.04
C PHE A 175 18.40 31.92 1.31
N TYR A 176 19.46 31.22 1.68
CA TYR A 176 19.42 30.20 2.73
C TYR A 176 20.67 30.15 3.62
N MET A 177 20.56 29.51 4.78
CA MET A 177 21.71 29.20 5.66
C MET A 177 22.22 27.77 5.44
N ASP A 178 21.31 26.79 5.55
CA ASP A 178 21.52 25.38 5.25
C ASP A 178 20.29 24.89 4.48
N MET A 179 20.49 24.23 3.34
CA MET A 179 19.37 23.72 2.54
C MET A 179 18.98 22.34 3.04
N ARG A 180 17.91 22.29 3.85
CA ARG A 180 17.48 21.06 4.56
C ARG A 180 16.61 20.15 3.71
N ALA A 181 17.19 19.66 2.62
CA ALA A 181 16.58 18.68 1.72
C ALA A 181 16.93 17.24 2.17
N PHE A 182 16.34 16.80 3.29
CA PHE A 182 16.61 15.49 3.90
C PHE A 182 15.66 14.38 3.42
N GLY A 183 16.07 13.12 3.55
CA GLY A 183 15.27 11.96 3.13
C GLY A 183 15.55 11.51 1.70
N LYS A 184 14.69 10.61 1.20
CA LYS A 184 14.91 9.82 -0.02
C LYS A 184 14.95 10.68 -1.29
N SER A 185 13.92 11.47 -1.55
CA SER A 185 13.77 12.20 -2.83
C SER A 185 14.17 13.69 -2.78
N PHE A 186 14.27 14.28 -1.59
CA PHE A 186 14.35 15.74 -1.47
C PHE A 186 15.70 16.31 -1.94
N HIS A 187 16.80 15.60 -1.68
CA HIS A 187 18.11 16.07 -2.12
C HIS A 187 18.19 16.13 -3.66
N ARG A 188 17.76 15.07 -4.33
CA ARG A 188 17.67 15.01 -5.80
C ARG A 188 16.72 16.07 -6.36
N TYR A 189 15.57 16.26 -5.73
CA TYR A 189 14.63 17.33 -6.11
C TYR A 189 15.26 18.73 -6.02
N ARG A 190 16.15 18.98 -5.04
CA ARG A 190 16.94 20.21 -4.97
C ARG A 190 17.96 20.31 -6.11
N GLU A 191 18.63 19.22 -6.47
CA GLU A 191 19.61 19.23 -7.56
C GLU A 191 18.93 19.45 -8.92
N GLU A 192 17.80 18.80 -9.18
CA GLU A 192 16.96 19.05 -10.37
C GLU A 192 16.54 20.52 -10.45
N ALA A 193 16.13 21.12 -9.32
CA ALA A 193 15.77 22.53 -9.27
C ALA A 193 16.93 23.46 -9.68
N ASP A 194 18.16 23.13 -9.28
CA ASP A 194 19.38 23.87 -9.62
C ASP A 194 19.73 23.67 -11.11
N ASN A 195 19.89 22.40 -11.53
CA ASN A 195 20.44 22.02 -12.82
C ASN A 195 19.44 22.15 -13.98
N ASP A 196 18.19 21.74 -13.78
CA ASP A 196 17.20 21.63 -14.87
C ASP A 196 16.32 22.87 -14.99
N TYR A 197 16.09 23.58 -13.88
CA TYR A 197 15.22 24.77 -13.82
C TYR A 197 15.97 26.09 -13.62
N ASN A 198 17.30 26.04 -13.46
CA ASN A 198 18.16 27.22 -13.28
C ASN A 198 17.68 28.12 -12.13
N ILE A 199 17.30 27.51 -11.00
CA ILE A 199 16.94 28.21 -9.76
C ILE A 199 18.23 28.52 -9.01
N ARG A 200 18.50 29.80 -8.74
CA ARG A 200 19.73 30.22 -8.08
C ARG A 200 19.65 29.99 -6.57
N PHE A 201 20.61 29.28 -6.00
CA PHE A 201 20.73 29.05 -4.56
C PHE A 201 21.86 29.89 -3.97
N GLU A 202 21.55 30.81 -3.06
CA GLU A 202 22.52 31.73 -2.45
C GLU A 202 22.61 31.48 -0.94
N ARG A 203 23.80 31.07 -0.46
CA ARG A 203 24.03 30.82 0.96
C ARG A 203 24.27 32.12 1.72
N SER A 204 23.20 32.83 2.06
CA SER A 204 23.23 34.04 2.86
C SER A 204 21.94 34.21 3.65
N ARG A 205 22.05 34.59 4.93
CA ARG A 205 20.91 35.11 5.70
C ARG A 205 20.82 36.62 5.43
N ILE A 206 19.73 37.04 4.79
CA ILE A 206 19.54 38.43 4.37
C ILE A 206 19.52 39.38 5.57
N HIS A 207 20.16 40.53 5.42
CA HIS A 207 20.25 41.54 6.48
C HIS A 207 19.07 42.52 6.44
N SER A 208 18.70 43.00 5.25
CA SER A 208 17.67 44.04 5.13
C SER A 208 17.08 44.13 3.73
N VAL A 209 15.82 44.55 3.66
CA VAL A 209 15.07 44.89 2.45
C VAL A 209 14.69 46.36 2.51
N THR A 210 14.91 47.09 1.42
CA THR A 210 14.49 48.49 1.27
C THR A 210 13.75 48.68 -0.05
N PRO A 211 12.85 49.69 -0.17
CA PRO A 211 12.33 50.09 -1.48
C PRO A 211 13.47 50.45 -2.42
N SER A 212 13.36 50.10 -3.70
CA SER A 212 14.37 50.48 -4.69
C SER A 212 14.51 51.99 -4.81
N THR A 213 15.73 52.47 -5.03
CA THR A 213 16.03 53.91 -5.22
C THR A 213 15.25 54.56 -6.37
N GLY A 214 14.72 53.78 -7.33
CA GLY A 214 13.85 54.24 -8.41
C GLY A 214 12.34 54.11 -8.16
N GLY A 215 11.92 53.53 -7.03
CA GLY A 215 10.51 53.33 -6.66
C GLY A 215 9.79 52.13 -7.31
N ASP A 216 10.46 51.37 -8.19
CA ASP A 216 9.95 50.11 -8.76
C ASP A 216 10.84 48.96 -8.30
N GLY A 217 10.30 48.05 -7.49
CA GLY A 217 11.00 46.89 -6.92
C GLY A 217 11.59 47.10 -5.52
N LEU A 218 12.31 46.07 -5.07
CA LEU A 218 12.83 45.88 -3.72
C LEU A 218 14.35 45.65 -3.77
N GLU A 219 15.12 46.49 -3.08
CA GLU A 219 16.56 46.32 -2.90
C GLU A 219 16.85 45.36 -1.74
N VAL A 220 17.54 44.26 -2.05
CA VAL A 220 17.98 43.25 -1.08
C VAL A 220 19.47 43.44 -0.81
N ILE A 221 19.82 43.66 0.45
CA ILE A 221 21.21 43.78 0.89
C ILE A 221 21.65 42.45 1.47
N GLN A 222 22.63 41.82 0.81
CA GLN A 222 23.25 40.58 1.25
C GLN A 222 24.73 40.78 1.58
N VAL A 223 25.24 39.96 2.48
CA VAL A 223 26.67 39.86 2.81
C VAL A 223 27.10 38.43 2.53
N LYS A 224 28.09 38.27 1.65
CA LYS A 224 28.71 36.98 1.35
C LYS A 224 29.62 36.54 2.49
N THR A 225 29.97 35.25 2.52
CA THR A 225 30.86 34.66 3.54
C THR A 225 32.23 35.34 3.62
N ASN A 226 32.73 35.87 2.50
CA ASN A 226 33.98 36.63 2.43
C ASN A 226 33.85 38.11 2.91
N GLY A 227 32.68 38.51 3.40
CA GLY A 227 32.37 39.89 3.84
C GLY A 227 31.99 40.86 2.72
N GLU A 228 31.95 40.43 1.46
CA GLU A 228 31.51 41.27 0.34
C GLU A 228 30.02 41.63 0.48
N ARG A 229 29.73 42.94 0.48
CA ARG A 229 28.36 43.46 0.47
C ARG A 229 27.85 43.57 -0.97
N LEU A 230 26.72 42.94 -1.25
CA LEU A 230 26.02 43.04 -2.54
C LEU A 230 24.61 43.60 -2.36
N VAL A 231 24.18 44.36 -3.35
CA VAL A 231 22.83 44.90 -3.44
C VAL A 231 22.23 44.43 -4.75
N GLU A 232 21.05 43.80 -4.68
CA GLU A 232 20.34 43.27 -5.84
C GLU A 232 18.87 43.66 -5.79
N ASN A 233 18.27 43.97 -6.95
CA ASN A 233 16.86 44.34 -7.06
C ASN A 233 15.99 43.11 -7.39
N PHE A 234 14.82 43.03 -6.74
CA PHE A 234 13.79 42.02 -6.97
C PHE A 234 12.42 42.67 -7.11
N ASP A 235 11.52 42.07 -7.88
CA ASP A 235 10.15 42.54 -8.04
C ASP A 235 9.25 42.07 -6.89
N MET A 236 9.57 40.91 -6.31
CA MET A 236 8.81 40.28 -5.23
C MET A 236 9.75 39.52 -4.30
N ILE A 237 9.46 39.58 -3.00
CA ILE A 237 10.14 38.78 -1.98
C ILE A 237 9.14 37.87 -1.31
N VAL A 238 9.50 36.59 -1.19
CA VAL A 238 8.72 35.55 -0.54
C VAL A 238 9.41 35.12 0.76
N LEU A 239 8.79 35.46 1.88
CA LEU A 239 9.24 35.07 3.21
C LEU A 239 8.79 33.64 3.51
N SER A 240 9.73 32.69 3.55
CA SER A 240 9.42 31.29 3.85
C SER A 240 9.19 31.12 5.36
N VAL A 241 7.97 31.43 5.79
CA VAL A 241 7.57 31.48 7.21
C VAL A 241 7.55 30.10 7.85
N GLY A 242 8.01 30.03 9.10
CA GLY A 242 8.03 28.81 9.90
C GLY A 242 6.68 28.41 10.50
N GLN A 243 6.57 27.15 10.91
CA GLN A 243 5.41 26.59 11.62
C GLN A 243 5.37 27.07 13.09
N ARG A 244 4.16 27.11 13.65
CA ARG A 244 3.85 27.45 15.05
C ARG A 244 2.76 26.53 15.59
N PRO A 245 2.63 26.38 16.92
CA PRO A 245 1.48 25.68 17.49
C PRO A 245 0.17 26.25 16.93
N ALA A 246 -0.84 25.41 16.77
CA ALA A 246 -2.15 25.89 16.33
C ALA A 246 -2.75 26.83 17.38
N ASP A 247 -3.62 27.74 16.92
CA ASP A 247 -4.30 28.66 17.84
C ASP A 247 -5.16 27.86 18.83
N GLY A 248 -5.06 28.19 20.12
CA GLY A 248 -5.75 27.47 21.20
C GLY A 248 -5.05 26.19 21.70
N THR A 249 -3.91 25.78 21.12
CA THR A 249 -3.18 24.57 21.57
C THR A 249 -2.84 24.61 23.06
N LYS A 250 -2.36 25.76 23.58
CA LYS A 250 -1.98 25.89 24.99
C LYS A 250 -3.16 25.69 25.94
N ASP A 251 -4.28 26.34 25.65
CA ASP A 251 -5.50 26.26 26.46
C ASP A 251 -6.09 24.84 26.45
N LEU A 252 -6.07 24.18 25.28
CA LEU A 252 -6.52 22.80 25.15
C LEU A 252 -5.58 21.84 25.90
N ALA A 253 -4.27 22.04 25.78
CA ALA A 253 -3.27 21.23 26.49
C ALA A 253 -3.42 21.35 28.00
N GLU A 254 -3.67 22.55 28.53
CA GLU A 254 -3.92 22.79 29.95
C GLU A 254 -5.20 22.09 30.43
N ARG A 255 -6.30 22.18 29.67
CA ARG A 255 -7.57 21.49 29.99
C ARG A 255 -7.44 19.98 29.97
N LEU A 256 -6.61 19.45 29.08
CA LEU A 256 -6.31 18.03 28.97
C LEU A 256 -5.15 17.60 29.87
N GLU A 257 -4.53 18.51 30.63
CA GLU A 257 -3.34 18.31 31.46
C GLU A 257 -2.21 17.54 30.74
N ILE A 258 -1.93 17.91 29.50
CA ILE A 258 -0.80 17.38 28.73
C ILE A 258 0.33 18.42 28.63
N PRO A 259 1.60 18.01 28.75
CA PRO A 259 2.71 18.95 28.68
C PRO A 259 2.89 19.52 27.27
N VAL A 260 3.43 20.74 27.20
CA VAL A 260 3.91 21.37 25.97
C VAL A 260 5.41 21.65 26.09
N ASN A 261 6.13 21.55 24.99
CA ASN A 261 7.56 21.85 24.95
C ASN A 261 7.83 23.36 25.07
N ALA A 262 9.12 23.74 25.09
CA ALA A 262 9.56 25.13 25.24
C ALA A 262 9.04 26.10 24.16
N TRP A 263 8.50 25.58 23.05
CA TRP A 263 7.98 26.35 21.93
C TRP A 263 6.44 26.25 21.79
N GLY A 264 5.78 25.58 22.73
CA GLY A 264 4.32 25.50 22.81
C GLY A 264 3.66 24.37 22.01
N PHE A 265 4.43 23.44 21.44
CA PHE A 265 3.87 22.23 20.82
C PHE A 265 3.62 21.16 21.89
N CYS A 266 2.60 20.32 21.71
CA CYS A 266 2.34 19.19 22.59
C CYS A 266 3.57 18.28 22.69
N GLN A 267 3.91 17.87 23.90
CA GLN A 267 5.08 17.05 24.18
C GLN A 267 4.67 15.57 24.29
N PRO A 268 5.06 14.72 23.32
CA PRO A 268 4.83 13.29 23.42
C PRO A 268 5.78 12.65 24.43
N ILE A 269 5.47 11.42 24.85
CA ILE A 269 6.38 10.63 25.68
C ILE A 269 7.65 10.25 24.88
N PRO A 270 8.79 10.01 25.55
CA PRO A 270 10.02 9.59 24.88
C PRO A 270 9.81 8.38 23.96
N LEU A 271 10.46 8.40 22.79
CA LEU A 271 10.42 7.37 21.74
C LEU A 271 9.05 7.10 21.08
N HIS A 272 7.91 7.47 21.67
CA HIS A 272 6.57 7.27 21.09
C HIS A 272 5.96 8.60 20.63
N PRO A 273 6.12 9.00 19.36
CA PRO A 273 5.82 10.35 18.90
C PRO A 273 4.33 10.74 18.90
N SER A 274 3.41 9.78 19.08
CA SER A 274 1.96 10.03 19.05
C SER A 274 1.28 9.85 20.41
N GLN A 275 1.99 9.32 21.42
CA GLN A 275 1.42 9.05 22.74
C GLN A 275 1.69 10.20 23.71
N THR A 276 0.76 10.43 24.63
CA THR A 276 0.92 11.38 25.74
C THR A 276 1.00 10.62 27.07
N GLU A 277 1.36 11.32 28.15
CA GLU A 277 1.33 10.75 29.51
C GLU A 277 -0.10 10.38 29.97
N ARG A 278 -1.13 10.89 29.28
CA ARG A 278 -2.52 10.55 29.53
C ARG A 278 -3.00 9.51 28.53
N GLU A 279 -3.21 8.30 29.02
CA GLU A 279 -3.76 7.19 28.26
C GLU A 279 -5.11 7.58 27.61
N GLY A 280 -5.30 7.19 26.36
CA GLY A 280 -6.47 7.56 25.56
C GLY A 280 -6.38 8.95 24.89
N ILE A 281 -5.41 9.82 25.26
CA ILE A 281 -5.16 11.09 24.56
C ILE A 281 -3.91 10.93 23.68
N VAL A 282 -4.09 11.03 22.36
CA VAL A 282 -3.03 10.85 21.38
C VAL A 282 -2.90 12.06 20.46
N ILE A 283 -1.70 12.29 19.94
CA ILE A 283 -1.36 13.43 19.10
C ILE A 283 -1.09 12.97 17.67
N SER A 284 -1.57 13.73 16.68
CA SER A 284 -1.50 13.37 15.27
C SER A 284 -1.06 14.54 14.39
N GLY A 285 -0.20 14.22 13.42
CA GLY A 285 0.27 15.13 12.38
C GLY A 285 1.02 16.34 12.91
N SER A 286 0.98 17.45 12.18
CA SER A 286 1.67 18.69 12.57
C SER A 286 1.20 19.32 13.89
N TYR A 287 0.16 18.77 14.53
CA TYR A 287 -0.22 19.15 15.89
C TYR A 287 0.84 18.74 16.93
N GLY A 288 1.52 17.62 16.69
CA GLY A 288 2.61 17.12 17.55
C GLY A 288 3.98 17.69 17.23
N GLY A 289 4.13 18.49 16.18
CA GLY A 289 5.40 19.12 15.86
C GLY A 289 5.60 19.46 14.38
N LEU A 290 6.87 19.59 14.00
CA LEU A 290 7.31 20.25 12.78
C LEU A 290 7.53 19.25 11.64
N GLN A 291 6.51 19.05 10.81
CA GLN A 291 6.42 17.93 9.87
C GLN A 291 5.83 18.34 8.52
N ASP A 292 6.18 17.57 7.48
CA ASP A 292 5.53 17.63 6.16
C ASP A 292 4.27 16.75 6.10
N ILE A 293 3.65 16.68 4.92
CA ILE A 293 2.41 15.93 4.69
C ILE A 293 2.63 14.42 4.88
N SER A 294 3.71 13.87 4.34
CA SER A 294 3.96 12.42 4.37
C SER A 294 4.17 11.95 5.81
N GLU A 295 5.01 12.66 6.56
CA GLU A 295 5.22 12.36 7.98
C GLU A 295 3.96 12.60 8.82
N SER A 296 3.16 13.61 8.47
CA SER A 296 1.88 13.85 9.16
C SER A 296 0.88 12.71 8.95
N ILE A 297 0.83 12.12 7.75
CA ILE A 297 -0.02 10.95 7.45
C ILE A 297 0.48 9.70 8.17
N ILE A 298 1.80 9.49 8.23
CA ILE A 298 2.40 8.41 9.02
C ILE A 298 2.03 8.56 10.50
N GLN A 299 2.22 9.75 11.07
CA GLN A 299 1.87 9.97 12.48
C GLN A 299 0.36 9.88 12.72
N ALA A 300 -0.49 10.23 11.76
CA ALA A 300 -1.93 10.00 11.86
C ALA A 300 -2.28 8.50 11.90
N GLY A 301 -1.58 7.66 11.11
CA GLY A 301 -1.70 6.21 11.20
C GLY A 301 -1.27 5.67 12.57
N SER A 302 -0.15 6.17 13.09
CA SER A 302 0.35 5.87 14.43
C SER A 302 -0.62 6.30 15.54
N ALA A 303 -1.13 7.53 15.53
CA ALA A 303 -2.12 7.99 16.50
C ALA A 303 -3.42 7.18 16.42
N SER A 304 -3.86 6.82 15.21
CA SER A 304 -5.05 5.99 15.00
C SER A 304 -4.89 4.59 15.60
N LEU A 305 -3.71 3.98 15.44
CA LEU A 305 -3.39 2.71 16.10
C LEU A 305 -3.45 2.84 17.62
N ASN A 306 -2.79 3.86 18.17
CA ASN A 306 -2.73 4.04 19.62
C ASN A 306 -4.12 4.29 20.22
N ALA A 307 -4.97 5.07 19.53
CA ALA A 307 -6.36 5.24 19.93
C ALA A 307 -7.15 3.92 19.83
N SER A 308 -6.95 3.11 18.78
CA SER A 308 -7.66 1.83 18.63
C SER A 308 -7.23 0.80 19.66
N MET A 309 -5.96 0.77 20.07
CA MET A 309 -5.47 -0.11 21.14
C MET A 309 -6.22 0.13 22.45
N VAL A 310 -6.33 1.40 22.88
CA VAL A 310 -7.05 1.77 24.11
C VAL A 310 -8.51 1.31 24.04
N ILE A 311 -9.19 1.61 22.92
CA ILE A 311 -10.60 1.19 22.71
C ILE A 311 -10.73 -0.34 22.75
N HIS A 312 -9.83 -1.06 22.09
CA HIS A 312 -9.83 -2.52 22.03
C HIS A 312 -9.65 -3.14 23.43
N GLN A 313 -8.68 -2.65 24.21
CA GLN A 313 -8.40 -3.12 25.56
C GLN A 313 -9.56 -2.85 26.54
N THR A 314 -10.34 -1.78 26.32
CA THR A 314 -11.49 -1.43 27.16
C THR A 314 -12.80 -2.15 26.79
N GLY A 315 -12.78 -3.13 25.88
CA GLY A 315 -13.96 -3.92 25.51
C GLY A 315 -14.59 -3.58 24.15
N GLY A 316 -13.90 -2.80 23.31
CA GLY A 316 -14.34 -2.48 21.95
C GLY A 316 -15.25 -1.26 21.86
N SER A 317 -15.67 -0.93 20.63
CA SER A 317 -16.54 0.23 20.37
C SER A 317 -18.00 -0.07 20.71
N GLU A 318 -18.71 0.91 21.28
CA GLU A 318 -20.18 0.88 21.46
C GLU A 318 -20.97 1.02 20.12
N LEU A 319 -20.28 1.16 18.98
CA LEU A 319 -20.95 1.26 17.68
C LEU A 319 -21.71 -0.04 17.37
N LEU A 320 -23.00 0.13 17.07
CA LEU A 320 -23.92 -0.90 16.58
C LEU A 320 -23.18 -1.83 15.60
N GLU A 321 -23.13 -3.13 15.91
CA GLU A 321 -22.77 -4.16 14.95
C GLU A 321 -23.53 -3.86 13.65
N MET A 322 -22.77 -3.57 12.59
CA MET A 322 -23.39 -3.33 11.30
C MET A 322 -24.09 -4.63 10.90
N GLU A 323 -25.42 -4.64 10.91
CA GLU A 323 -26.20 -5.81 10.51
C GLU A 323 -25.66 -6.36 9.19
N ALA A 324 -25.23 -7.62 9.21
CA ALA A 324 -24.84 -8.33 8.00
C ALA A 324 -26.04 -8.30 7.04
N VAL A 325 -25.80 -7.89 5.79
CA VAL A 325 -26.85 -7.94 4.78
C VAL A 325 -27.07 -9.41 4.43
N ASP A 326 -28.26 -9.93 4.70
CA ASP A 326 -28.71 -11.29 4.38
C ASP A 326 -28.88 -11.53 2.85
N GLU A 327 -27.88 -11.17 2.03
CA GLU A 327 -27.79 -11.26 0.56
C GLU A 327 -28.43 -10.10 -0.25
N TYR A 328 -27.69 -9.63 -1.26
CA TYR A 328 -28.21 -8.70 -2.28
C TYR A 328 -29.09 -9.47 -3.29
N ARG A 329 -30.07 -8.79 -3.90
CA ARG A 329 -30.88 -9.35 -4.99
C ARG A 329 -29.99 -9.76 -6.15
N ASN A 330 -30.08 -11.03 -6.55
CA ASN A 330 -29.46 -11.51 -7.78
C ASN A 330 -30.24 -11.00 -9.00
N VAL A 331 -29.58 -10.22 -9.85
CA VAL A 331 -30.14 -9.64 -11.09
C VAL A 331 -29.43 -10.17 -12.34
N VAL A 332 -28.69 -11.28 -12.21
CA VAL A 332 -28.03 -11.98 -13.32
C VAL A 332 -29.10 -12.52 -14.27
N GLY A 333 -28.93 -12.27 -15.57
CA GLY A 333 -29.88 -12.66 -16.61
C GLY A 333 -31.07 -11.71 -16.80
N GLU A 334 -31.24 -10.70 -15.94
CA GLU A 334 -32.21 -9.63 -16.16
C GLU A 334 -31.70 -8.65 -17.23
N LEU A 335 -32.60 -8.14 -18.08
CA LEU A 335 -32.26 -7.03 -18.96
C LEU A 335 -31.99 -5.76 -18.12
N PRO A 336 -31.03 -4.89 -18.51
CA PRO A 336 -30.78 -3.65 -17.79
C PRO A 336 -32.05 -2.79 -17.70
N ASN A 337 -32.44 -2.48 -16.46
CA ASN A 337 -33.54 -1.63 -16.06
C ASN A 337 -32.98 -0.52 -15.16
N ILE A 338 -32.61 0.58 -15.80
CA ILE A 338 -31.88 1.71 -15.21
C ILE A 338 -32.89 2.79 -14.80
N LEU A 339 -32.91 3.10 -13.50
CA LEU A 339 -33.58 4.31 -13.00
C LEU A 339 -32.55 5.43 -12.87
N VAL A 340 -32.83 6.57 -13.51
CA VAL A 340 -31.96 7.75 -13.48
C VAL A 340 -32.54 8.79 -12.52
N ALA A 341 -31.83 9.07 -11.44
CA ALA A 341 -32.17 10.11 -10.47
C ALA A 341 -31.27 11.34 -10.65
N ILE A 342 -31.86 12.49 -10.97
CA ILE A 342 -31.14 13.74 -11.23
C ILE A 342 -31.39 14.71 -10.09
N CYS A 343 -30.33 15.14 -9.42
CA CYS A 343 -30.41 16.10 -8.33
C CYS A 343 -30.46 17.54 -8.86
N ILE A 344 -31.58 18.25 -8.64
CA ILE A 344 -31.81 19.60 -9.19
C ILE A 344 -31.34 20.75 -8.29
N CYS A 345 -30.99 20.46 -7.04
CA CYS A 345 -30.47 21.44 -6.07
C CYS A 345 -31.37 22.68 -5.90
N GLY A 346 -32.69 22.53 -5.87
CA GLY A 346 -33.67 23.63 -5.89
C GLY A 346 -33.93 24.19 -7.30
N ASP A 347 -34.48 25.40 -7.37
CA ASP A 347 -34.70 26.17 -8.61
C ASP A 347 -33.43 26.91 -9.10
N THR A 348 -32.25 26.48 -8.65
CA THR A 348 -30.98 27.20 -8.85
C THR A 348 -30.36 27.00 -10.24
N LEU A 349 -30.97 26.18 -11.10
CA LEU A 349 -30.45 25.80 -12.42
C LEU A 349 -30.90 26.81 -13.49
N LYS A 350 -30.11 27.87 -13.71
CA LYS A 350 -30.35 28.82 -14.82
C LYS A 350 -29.86 28.34 -16.20
N GLU A 351 -29.00 27.31 -16.27
CA GLU A 351 -28.31 26.88 -17.50
C GLU A 351 -28.43 25.38 -17.82
N THR A 352 -29.30 24.63 -17.13
CA THR A 352 -29.50 23.20 -17.42
C THR A 352 -30.51 23.03 -18.55
N PRO A 353 -30.29 22.12 -19.53
CA PRO A 353 -31.31 21.76 -20.50
C PRO A 353 -32.62 21.37 -19.79
N ASP A 354 -33.75 21.74 -20.39
CA ASP A 354 -35.08 21.56 -19.81
C ASP A 354 -35.31 20.11 -19.31
N LYS A 355 -36.08 19.94 -18.23
CA LYS A 355 -36.39 18.61 -17.65
C LYS A 355 -36.97 17.68 -18.71
N ASP A 356 -37.80 18.22 -19.59
CA ASP A 356 -38.38 17.48 -20.71
C ASP A 356 -37.33 17.10 -21.75
N GLN A 357 -36.37 17.99 -22.03
CA GLN A 357 -35.27 17.71 -22.96
C GLN A 357 -34.35 16.60 -22.44
N ILE A 358 -33.99 16.63 -21.16
CA ILE A 358 -33.17 15.58 -20.54
C ILE A 358 -33.94 14.27 -20.50
N THR A 359 -35.20 14.29 -20.06
CA THR A 359 -36.05 13.10 -20.00
C THR A 359 -36.16 12.45 -21.38
N ASN A 360 -36.52 13.22 -22.41
CA ASN A 360 -36.62 12.71 -23.78
C ASN A 360 -35.28 12.16 -24.30
N ALA A 361 -34.16 12.84 -24.00
CA ALA A 361 -32.84 12.42 -24.46
C ALA A 361 -32.33 11.12 -23.81
N LEU A 362 -32.77 10.81 -22.59
CA LEU A 362 -32.38 9.60 -21.86
C LEU A 362 -33.39 8.45 -22.07
N MET A 363 -34.68 8.74 -22.16
CA MET A 363 -35.75 7.76 -22.41
C MET A 363 -35.73 7.19 -23.84
N ASP A 364 -34.99 7.81 -24.77
CA ASP A 364 -34.66 7.22 -26.09
C ASP A 364 -33.90 5.88 -25.95
N ASP A 365 -33.25 5.67 -24.81
CA ASP A 365 -32.61 4.41 -24.46
C ASP A 365 -33.61 3.43 -23.80
N PRO A 366 -33.92 2.27 -24.41
CA PRO A 366 -34.95 1.37 -23.91
C PRO A 366 -34.61 0.70 -22.58
N THR A 367 -33.36 0.83 -22.11
CA THR A 367 -32.94 0.33 -20.79
C THR A 367 -33.24 1.31 -19.66
N VAL A 368 -33.53 2.57 -19.97
CA VAL A 368 -33.93 3.58 -18.99
C VAL A 368 -35.42 3.42 -18.73
N SER A 369 -35.79 2.92 -17.55
CA SER A 369 -37.21 2.78 -17.19
C SER A 369 -37.84 4.10 -16.79
N ARG A 370 -37.06 4.96 -16.13
CA ARG A 370 -37.56 6.21 -15.59
C ARG A 370 -36.44 7.22 -15.35
N VAL A 371 -36.78 8.48 -15.59
CA VAL A 371 -35.99 9.64 -15.17
C VAL A 371 -36.78 10.36 -14.08
N VAL A 372 -36.15 10.58 -12.93
CA VAL A 372 -36.75 11.29 -11.79
C VAL A 372 -35.87 12.45 -11.36
N PHE A 373 -36.51 13.52 -10.92
CA PHE A 373 -35.83 14.71 -10.44
C PHE A 373 -36.04 14.81 -8.93
N ILE A 374 -34.93 14.75 -8.19
CA ILE A 374 -34.93 14.88 -6.73
C ILE A 374 -34.36 16.24 -6.39
N ASP A 375 -35.00 16.94 -5.46
CA ASP A 375 -34.62 18.31 -5.13
C ASP A 375 -33.17 18.38 -4.61
N GLN A 376 -32.90 17.80 -3.45
CA GLN A 376 -31.55 17.82 -2.86
C GLN A 376 -31.14 16.46 -2.29
N THR A 377 -30.52 15.62 -3.12
CA THR A 377 -29.98 14.31 -2.71
C THR A 377 -28.89 14.40 -1.64
N CYS A 378 -28.30 15.58 -1.40
CA CYS A 378 -27.35 15.79 -0.32
C CYS A 378 -28.04 15.87 1.06
N THR A 379 -29.30 16.30 1.14
CA THR A 379 -30.09 16.41 2.38
C THR A 379 -30.64 15.05 2.83
N ALA A 380 -30.99 14.93 4.12
CA ALA A 380 -31.67 13.75 4.64
C ALA A 380 -33.02 13.52 3.94
N GLU A 381 -33.86 14.55 3.86
CA GLU A 381 -35.18 14.48 3.24
C GLU A 381 -35.13 14.06 1.76
N GLY A 382 -34.23 14.65 0.97
CA GLY A 382 -34.08 14.28 -0.44
C GLY A 382 -33.51 12.87 -0.63
N TRP A 383 -32.64 12.42 0.28
CA TRP A 383 -32.09 11.07 0.25
C TRP A 383 -33.12 10.01 0.66
N ASP A 384 -33.96 10.31 1.65
CA ASP A 384 -35.04 9.42 2.08
C ASP A 384 -36.09 9.27 0.96
N LYS A 385 -36.48 10.36 0.30
CA LYS A 385 -37.36 10.32 -0.88
C LYS A 385 -36.78 9.47 -2.02
N LEU A 386 -35.49 9.62 -2.30
CA LEU A 386 -34.81 8.79 -3.31
C LEU A 386 -34.83 7.31 -2.89
N THR A 387 -34.56 7.03 -1.61
CA THR A 387 -34.55 5.66 -1.08
C THR A 387 -35.93 5.02 -1.19
N GLU A 388 -36.99 5.71 -0.74
CA GLU A 388 -38.38 5.24 -0.85
C GLU A 388 -38.78 4.92 -2.29
N LEU A 389 -38.45 5.81 -3.23
CA LEU A 389 -38.72 5.61 -4.65
C LEU A 389 -37.99 4.38 -5.21
N LEU A 390 -36.71 4.22 -4.87
CA LEU A 390 -35.92 3.07 -5.33
C LEU A 390 -36.44 1.76 -4.74
N THR A 391 -36.90 1.77 -3.49
CA THR A 391 -37.56 0.62 -2.87
C THR A 391 -38.87 0.26 -3.57
N SER A 392 -39.69 1.23 -3.97
CA SER A 392 -40.96 0.97 -4.64
C SER A 392 -40.83 0.52 -6.09
N GLU A 393 -39.91 1.14 -6.85
CA GLU A 393 -39.74 0.89 -8.29
C GLU A 393 -38.83 -0.31 -8.58
N ASN A 394 -38.00 -0.70 -7.60
CA ASN A 394 -37.13 -1.88 -7.62
C ASN A 394 -36.24 -2.03 -8.89
N PRO A 395 -35.56 -0.96 -9.36
CA PRO A 395 -34.71 -1.01 -10.55
C PRO A 395 -33.50 -1.91 -10.31
N ASN A 396 -32.96 -2.53 -11.37
CA ASN A 396 -31.78 -3.40 -11.26
C ASN A 396 -30.45 -2.67 -11.52
N ARG A 397 -30.51 -1.38 -11.92
CA ARG A 397 -29.38 -0.46 -12.06
C ARG A 397 -29.83 0.96 -11.68
N ILE A 398 -28.95 1.75 -11.10
CA ILE A 398 -29.27 3.12 -10.68
C ILE A 398 -28.18 4.07 -11.17
N LEU A 399 -28.60 5.18 -11.79
CA LEU A 399 -27.71 6.29 -12.13
C LEU A 399 -28.12 7.53 -11.36
N ILE A 400 -27.20 8.13 -10.61
CA ILE A 400 -27.42 9.39 -9.90
C ILE A 400 -26.62 10.51 -10.57
N GLY A 401 -27.30 11.53 -11.07
CA GLY A 401 -26.67 12.77 -11.55
C GLY A 401 -26.57 13.79 -10.42
N ALA A 402 -25.35 14.09 -9.96
CA ALA A 402 -25.10 15.00 -8.84
C ALA A 402 -23.86 15.90 -9.07
N CYS A 403 -23.45 16.69 -8.08
CA CYS A 403 -22.29 17.59 -8.17
C CYS A 403 -20.96 16.96 -7.77
N MET A 404 -20.93 16.08 -6.75
CA MET A 404 -19.68 15.56 -6.19
C MET A 404 -19.80 14.05 -5.98
N PRO A 405 -19.51 13.21 -6.99
CA PRO A 405 -19.73 11.77 -6.94
C PRO A 405 -19.09 11.07 -5.73
N HIS A 406 -17.86 11.42 -5.37
CA HIS A 406 -17.11 10.80 -4.26
C HIS A 406 -17.76 11.00 -2.87
N VAL A 407 -18.59 12.03 -2.69
CA VAL A 407 -19.32 12.24 -1.42
C VAL A 407 -20.39 11.17 -1.18
N TYR A 408 -20.84 10.51 -2.25
CA TYR A 408 -21.90 9.51 -2.17
C TYR A 408 -21.38 8.12 -1.79
N ASP A 409 -20.08 7.82 -1.88
CA ASP A 409 -19.54 6.45 -1.71
C ASP A 409 -20.02 5.75 -0.43
N ARG A 410 -20.07 6.47 0.71
CA ARG A 410 -20.60 5.92 1.97
C ARG A 410 -22.12 5.70 1.89
N LYS A 411 -22.85 6.69 1.39
CA LYS A 411 -24.31 6.64 1.26
C LYS A 411 -24.77 5.58 0.24
N LEU A 412 -23.99 5.30 -0.81
CA LEU A 412 -24.29 4.27 -1.81
C LEU A 412 -24.28 2.86 -1.20
N LYS A 413 -23.31 2.59 -0.31
CA LYS A 413 -23.28 1.33 0.43
C LYS A 413 -24.55 1.19 1.27
N GLU A 414 -24.89 2.19 2.07
CA GLU A 414 -26.11 2.20 2.90
C GLU A 414 -27.38 2.03 2.06
N LEU A 415 -27.49 2.75 0.94
CA LEU A 415 -28.61 2.66 0.01
C LEU A 415 -28.73 1.26 -0.59
N GLY A 416 -27.63 0.71 -1.10
CA GLY A 416 -27.59 -0.65 -1.67
C GLY A 416 -28.09 -1.70 -0.69
N ARG A 417 -27.75 -1.58 0.61
CA ARG A 417 -28.30 -2.45 1.65
C ARG A 417 -29.81 -2.30 1.80
N LYS A 418 -30.29 -1.05 1.95
CA LYS A 418 -31.73 -0.76 2.15
C LYS A 418 -32.59 -1.27 1.00
N ILE A 419 -32.13 -1.14 -0.24
CA ILE A 419 -32.89 -1.56 -1.43
C ILE A 419 -32.49 -2.96 -1.92
N LYS A 420 -31.58 -3.65 -1.20
CA LYS A 420 -31.02 -4.96 -1.56
C LYS A 420 -30.44 -5.02 -2.98
N LEU A 421 -29.81 -3.94 -3.46
CA LEU A 421 -29.11 -3.90 -4.74
C LEU A 421 -27.61 -3.74 -4.49
N ASN A 422 -26.79 -4.54 -5.18
CA ASN A 422 -25.33 -4.44 -5.04
C ASN A 422 -24.86 -3.01 -5.40
N PRO A 423 -24.08 -2.33 -4.53
CA PRO A 423 -23.56 -1.00 -4.81
C PRO A 423 -22.75 -0.87 -6.12
N SER A 424 -22.17 -1.95 -6.65
CA SER A 424 -21.51 -1.96 -7.97
C SER A 424 -22.45 -1.64 -9.14
N LEU A 425 -23.76 -1.76 -8.91
CA LEU A 425 -24.83 -1.51 -9.86
C LEU A 425 -25.41 -0.10 -9.76
N VAL A 426 -24.77 0.76 -8.96
CA VAL A 426 -25.13 2.16 -8.77
C VAL A 426 -23.96 3.04 -9.21
N GLU A 427 -24.21 3.95 -10.14
CA GLU A 427 -23.21 4.91 -10.63
C GLU A 427 -23.62 6.33 -10.25
N VAL A 428 -22.65 7.17 -9.87
CA VAL A 428 -22.87 8.60 -9.66
C VAL A 428 -22.01 9.37 -10.65
N VAL A 429 -22.64 10.22 -11.46
CA VAL A 429 -21.95 11.05 -12.46
C VAL A 429 -22.03 12.52 -12.06
N ASP A 430 -20.91 13.22 -12.26
CA ASP A 430 -20.89 14.66 -12.10
C ASP A 430 -21.56 15.34 -13.30
N ILE A 431 -22.61 16.11 -13.00
CA ILE A 431 -23.36 16.91 -13.96
C ILE A 431 -23.27 18.42 -13.65
N ARG A 432 -22.43 18.84 -12.68
CA ARG A 432 -22.34 20.24 -12.23
C ARG A 432 -20.93 20.81 -12.13
N THR A 433 -19.95 20.08 -11.58
CA THR A 433 -18.64 20.68 -11.27
C THR A 433 -17.65 20.62 -12.42
N SER A 434 -17.84 19.69 -13.35
CA SER A 434 -17.06 19.64 -14.60
C SER A 434 -17.49 20.74 -15.57
N SER A 435 -16.67 21.78 -15.72
CA SER A 435 -16.86 22.90 -16.66
C SER A 435 -16.80 22.51 -18.15
N LEU A 436 -16.55 21.24 -18.46
CA LEU A 436 -16.21 20.74 -19.80
C LEU A 436 -17.29 19.85 -20.45
N SER A 437 -18.37 19.46 -19.75
CA SER A 437 -19.33 18.48 -20.28
C SER A 437 -20.80 18.92 -20.22
N ASN A 438 -21.50 18.69 -21.33
CA ASN A 438 -22.96 18.73 -21.36
C ASN A 438 -23.52 17.65 -20.41
N PRO A 439 -24.41 17.98 -19.46
CA PRO A 439 -24.98 17.03 -18.49
C PRO A 439 -25.55 15.76 -19.12
N ILE A 440 -26.18 15.88 -20.30
CA ILE A 440 -26.76 14.74 -21.04
C ILE A 440 -25.68 13.76 -21.47
N ASN A 441 -24.49 14.24 -21.85
CA ASN A 441 -23.39 13.37 -22.27
C ASN A 441 -22.83 12.58 -21.08
N SER A 442 -22.65 13.22 -19.92
CA SER A 442 -22.23 12.54 -18.69
C SER A 442 -23.24 11.46 -18.27
N LEU A 443 -24.54 11.76 -18.33
CA LEU A 443 -25.61 10.81 -18.01
C LEU A 443 -25.63 9.64 -19.02
N LYS A 444 -25.49 9.91 -20.33
CA LYS A 444 -25.41 8.86 -21.36
C LYS A 444 -24.18 7.96 -21.20
N ALA A 445 -23.04 8.53 -20.80
CA ALA A 445 -21.84 7.76 -20.47
C ALA A 445 -22.08 6.84 -19.26
N GLY A 446 -22.73 7.37 -18.21
CA GLY A 446 -23.14 6.60 -17.02
C GLY A 446 -24.09 5.44 -17.36
N ILE A 447 -25.12 5.68 -18.19
CA ILE A 447 -26.03 4.64 -18.70
C ILE A 447 -25.23 3.56 -19.46
N THR A 448 -24.33 3.98 -20.35
CA THR A 448 -23.53 3.06 -21.16
C THR A 448 -22.64 2.17 -20.30
N LYS A 449 -22.06 2.72 -19.22
CA LYS A 449 -21.29 1.94 -18.24
C LYS A 449 -22.19 0.93 -17.53
N LEU A 450 -23.32 1.34 -16.97
CA LEU A 450 -24.25 0.47 -16.24
C LEU A 450 -24.82 -0.67 -17.09
N LYS A 451 -25.03 -0.44 -18.39
CA LYS A 451 -25.44 -1.48 -19.36
C LYS A 451 -24.44 -2.62 -19.51
N ARG A 452 -23.15 -2.31 -19.34
CA ARG A 452 -22.04 -3.24 -19.59
C ARG A 452 -21.42 -3.78 -18.31
N ILE A 453 -21.86 -3.27 -17.15
CA ILE A 453 -21.46 -3.80 -15.85
C ILE A 453 -22.06 -5.19 -15.67
N ASP A 454 -21.18 -6.14 -15.36
CA ASP A 454 -21.56 -7.48 -14.97
C ASP A 454 -22.37 -7.45 -13.65
N PRO A 455 -23.62 -7.97 -13.63
CA PRO A 455 -24.39 -8.10 -12.40
C PRO A 455 -23.83 -9.10 -11.39
N GLU A 456 -22.89 -9.95 -11.78
CA GLU A 456 -22.38 -10.99 -10.92
C GLU A 456 -21.67 -10.42 -9.69
N ILE A 457 -22.05 -10.92 -8.51
CA ILE A 457 -21.45 -10.50 -7.24
C ILE A 457 -20.08 -11.17 -7.17
N PRO A 458 -18.97 -10.41 -7.03
CA PRO A 458 -17.66 -11.01 -6.91
C PRO A 458 -17.64 -12.03 -5.76
N ALA A 459 -17.11 -13.22 -6.03
CA ALA A 459 -16.96 -14.24 -5.00
C ALA A 459 -16.21 -13.64 -3.80
N LEU A 460 -16.67 -13.94 -2.59
CA LEU A 460 -15.94 -13.59 -1.38
C LEU A 460 -14.81 -14.60 -1.17
N MET A 461 -13.64 -14.10 -0.79
CA MET A 461 -12.50 -14.91 -0.39
C MET A 461 -12.20 -14.73 1.09
N PRO A 462 -11.98 -15.82 1.84
CA PRO A 462 -11.62 -15.72 3.24
C PRO A 462 -10.23 -15.12 3.39
N ILE A 463 -10.07 -14.26 4.40
CA ILE A 463 -8.80 -13.68 4.82
C ILE A 463 -8.21 -14.56 5.92
N LYS A 464 -6.94 -14.98 5.78
CA LYS A 464 -6.16 -15.54 6.88
C LYS A 464 -5.82 -14.39 7.83
N GLN A 465 -6.41 -14.40 9.03
CA GLN A 465 -6.27 -13.34 10.03
C GLN A 465 -4.94 -13.44 10.80
N SER A 466 -3.82 -13.46 10.08
CA SER A 466 -2.47 -13.42 10.64
C SER A 466 -1.55 -12.54 9.78
N ALA A 467 -0.46 -12.07 10.37
CA ALA A 467 0.54 -11.24 9.72
C ALA A 467 1.90 -11.92 9.67
N LEU A 468 2.64 -11.70 8.58
CA LEU A 468 4.07 -11.95 8.53
C LEU A 468 4.83 -10.63 8.68
N VAL A 469 5.73 -10.56 9.65
CA VAL A 469 6.65 -9.43 9.84
C VAL A 469 8.07 -9.90 9.53
N ILE A 470 8.74 -9.22 8.59
CA ILE A 470 10.08 -9.58 8.12
C ILE A 470 11.08 -8.56 8.67
N GLY A 471 11.89 -8.97 9.63
CA GLY A 471 12.88 -8.17 10.34
C GLY A 471 12.49 -7.89 11.79
N GLY A 472 13.35 -8.28 12.73
CA GLY A 472 13.22 -8.13 14.18
C GLY A 472 13.91 -6.90 14.75
N GLY A 473 14.11 -5.85 13.95
CA GLY A 473 14.49 -4.53 14.44
C GLY A 473 13.34 -3.82 15.17
N ILE A 474 13.59 -2.62 15.71
CA ILE A 474 12.55 -1.87 16.44
C ILE A 474 11.25 -1.67 15.64
N ALA A 475 11.36 -1.42 14.33
CA ALA A 475 10.19 -1.24 13.48
C ALA A 475 9.35 -2.53 13.38
N GLY A 476 9.98 -3.68 13.13
CA GLY A 476 9.26 -4.94 13.03
C GLY A 476 8.70 -5.42 14.37
N MET A 477 9.46 -5.29 15.46
CA MET A 477 8.94 -5.58 16.80
C MET A 477 7.74 -4.70 17.17
N THR A 478 7.80 -3.40 16.86
CA THR A 478 6.68 -2.47 17.11
C THR A 478 5.45 -2.86 16.28
N ALA A 479 5.63 -3.14 14.98
CA ALA A 479 4.52 -3.54 14.11
C ALA A 479 3.91 -4.89 14.54
N GLY A 480 4.75 -5.85 14.93
CA GLY A 480 4.34 -7.15 15.43
C GLY A 480 3.54 -7.04 16.72
N LEU A 481 4.04 -6.29 17.72
CA LEU A 481 3.32 -6.01 18.97
C LEU A 481 1.99 -5.32 18.69
N ALA A 482 1.99 -4.27 17.86
CA ALA A 482 0.78 -3.54 17.51
C ALA A 482 -0.33 -4.44 16.93
N ILE A 483 0.02 -5.39 16.06
CA ILE A 483 -0.95 -6.33 15.48
C ILE A 483 -1.38 -7.39 16.50
N ALA A 484 -0.43 -7.91 17.27
CA ALA A 484 -0.65 -8.98 18.24
C ALA A 484 -1.48 -8.52 19.45
N ASP A 485 -1.28 -7.27 19.90
CA ASP A 485 -2.04 -6.60 20.96
C ASP A 485 -3.51 -6.36 20.55
N HIS A 486 -3.83 -6.38 19.25
CA HIS A 486 -5.21 -6.40 18.71
C HIS A 486 -5.77 -7.81 18.51
N GLY A 487 -5.06 -8.85 18.97
CA GLY A 487 -5.54 -10.23 18.99
C GLY A 487 -5.24 -11.07 17.74
N PHE A 488 -4.41 -10.59 16.81
CA PHE A 488 -4.06 -11.33 15.60
C PHE A 488 -2.72 -12.07 15.72
N GLU A 489 -2.62 -13.25 15.12
CA GLU A 489 -1.37 -14.02 15.06
C GLU A 489 -0.32 -13.30 14.21
N VAL A 490 0.94 -13.30 14.68
CA VAL A 490 2.08 -12.71 13.98
C VAL A 490 3.23 -13.71 13.93
N ASP A 491 3.73 -13.97 12.73
CA ASP A 491 5.02 -14.62 12.52
C ASP A 491 6.08 -13.54 12.30
N LEU A 492 7.04 -13.42 13.22
CA LEU A 492 8.15 -12.47 13.12
C LEU A 492 9.42 -13.22 12.73
N VAL A 493 9.94 -12.92 11.54
CA VAL A 493 11.13 -13.59 10.99
C VAL A 493 12.35 -12.66 11.11
N GLU A 494 13.39 -13.12 11.79
CA GLU A 494 14.66 -12.41 11.96
C GLU A 494 15.82 -13.28 11.46
N LYS A 495 16.70 -12.66 10.66
CA LYS A 495 17.84 -13.35 10.04
C LYS A 495 18.96 -13.63 11.04
N GLU A 496 19.10 -12.77 12.06
CA GLU A 496 20.10 -12.91 13.11
C GLU A 496 19.55 -13.72 14.30
N LYS A 497 20.45 -14.06 15.22
CA LYS A 497 20.09 -14.75 16.47
C LYS A 497 19.38 -13.85 17.49
N LEU A 498 19.66 -12.56 17.47
CA LEU A 498 19.13 -11.59 18.43
C LEU A 498 18.23 -10.58 17.73
N LEU A 499 17.08 -10.30 18.35
CA LEU A 499 16.23 -9.16 17.98
C LEU A 499 16.93 -7.83 18.32
N GLY A 500 16.38 -6.73 17.81
CA GLY A 500 16.80 -5.36 18.13
C GLY A 500 17.43 -4.59 16.97
N GLY A 501 18.00 -5.29 15.98
CA GLY A 501 18.63 -4.67 14.81
C GLY A 501 19.65 -3.59 15.21
N ASN A 502 19.49 -2.37 14.69
CA ASN A 502 20.42 -1.26 14.95
C ASN A 502 20.43 -0.76 16.40
N LEU A 503 19.44 -1.09 17.23
CA LEU A 503 19.43 -0.67 18.64
C LEU A 503 20.48 -1.43 19.46
N ASN A 504 20.96 -2.59 19.00
CA ASN A 504 21.93 -3.41 19.73
C ASN A 504 23.28 -2.69 19.94
N TRP A 505 23.71 -1.88 18.98
CA TRP A 505 24.99 -1.15 19.06
C TRP A 505 24.85 0.31 19.49
N LEU A 506 23.62 0.86 19.52
CA LEU A 506 23.35 2.21 20.02
C LEU A 506 23.35 2.24 21.55
N ASP A 507 23.78 3.36 22.11
CA ASP A 507 23.81 3.64 23.56
C ASP A 507 22.62 4.54 23.97
N ARG A 508 22.55 5.74 23.37
CA ARG A 508 21.56 6.77 23.68
C ARG A 508 21.07 7.54 22.46
N THR A 509 19.94 8.23 22.59
CA THR A 509 19.44 9.18 21.58
C THR A 509 20.12 10.56 21.69
N LEU A 510 19.90 11.43 20.69
CA LEU A 510 20.29 12.85 20.77
C LEU A 510 19.59 13.56 21.93
N ASP A 511 18.37 13.13 22.27
CA ASP A 511 17.58 13.74 23.34
C ASP A 511 18.04 13.29 24.75
N GLY A 512 18.87 12.23 24.82
CA GLY A 512 19.41 11.68 26.06
C GLY A 512 18.70 10.41 26.56
N ASP A 513 17.78 9.85 25.78
CA ASP A 513 17.06 8.63 26.15
C ASP A 513 17.98 7.39 26.09
N GLU A 514 17.90 6.53 27.10
CA GLU A 514 18.67 5.27 27.16
C GLU A 514 18.03 4.19 26.27
N ILE A 515 18.83 3.58 25.39
CA ILE A 515 18.31 2.60 24.41
C ILE A 515 18.21 1.19 25.00
N GLU A 516 19.16 0.80 25.86
CA GLU A 516 19.22 -0.58 26.38
C GLU A 516 17.98 -0.98 27.20
N PRO A 517 17.46 -0.16 28.14
CA PRO A 517 16.23 -0.49 28.87
C PRO A 517 15.02 -0.63 27.95
N PHE A 518 14.87 0.30 27.01
CA PHE A 518 13.79 0.30 26.02
C PHE A 518 13.82 -0.95 25.12
N LEU A 519 15.01 -1.33 24.65
CA LEU A 519 15.20 -2.52 23.83
C LEU A 519 14.87 -3.79 24.62
N LYS A 520 15.37 -3.92 25.86
CA LYS A 520 15.10 -5.09 26.71
C LYS A 520 13.60 -5.27 26.98
N ASP A 521 12.90 -4.18 27.31
CA ASP A 521 11.46 -4.19 27.50
C ASP A 521 10.72 -4.64 26.24
N THR A 522 11.06 -4.05 25.09
CA THR A 522 10.43 -4.38 23.81
C THR A 522 10.65 -5.85 23.42
N VAL A 523 11.88 -6.35 23.57
CA VAL A 523 12.20 -7.76 23.28
C VAL A 523 11.46 -8.70 24.22
N ALA A 524 11.40 -8.39 25.52
CA ALA A 524 10.65 -9.20 26.48
C ALA A 524 9.18 -9.28 26.11
N ARG A 525 8.55 -8.13 25.79
CA ARG A 525 7.16 -8.09 25.33
C ARG A 525 6.93 -8.95 24.09
N VAL A 526 7.82 -8.89 23.10
CA VAL A 526 7.71 -9.70 21.86
C VAL A 526 7.82 -11.20 22.17
N MET A 527 8.81 -11.60 22.95
CA MET A 527 9.08 -13.01 23.26
C MET A 527 8.02 -13.65 24.16
N ASP A 528 7.43 -12.86 25.06
CA ASP A 528 6.39 -13.33 26.00
C ASP A 528 4.97 -13.23 25.43
N HIS A 529 4.78 -12.62 24.24
CA HIS A 529 3.45 -12.41 23.67
C HIS A 529 2.88 -13.69 23.04
N SER A 530 1.72 -14.15 23.55
CA SER A 530 1.08 -15.41 23.11
C SER A 530 0.70 -15.50 21.63
N ASN A 531 0.45 -14.36 20.97
CA ASN A 531 0.14 -14.31 19.53
C ASN A 531 1.36 -14.06 18.62
N ILE A 532 2.58 -13.93 19.15
CA ILE A 532 3.78 -13.73 18.33
C ILE A 532 4.61 -15.00 18.32
N THR A 533 4.87 -15.54 17.13
CA THR A 533 5.85 -16.61 16.91
C THR A 533 7.11 -15.99 16.32
N VAL A 534 8.22 -16.08 17.05
CA VAL A 534 9.51 -15.53 16.61
C VAL A 534 10.35 -16.63 15.96
N HIS A 535 10.82 -16.37 14.74
CA HIS A 535 11.69 -17.23 13.96
C HIS A 535 13.05 -16.53 13.78
N THR A 536 14.00 -16.75 14.70
CA THR A 536 15.38 -16.26 14.57
C THR A 536 16.19 -17.15 13.63
N GLU A 537 17.35 -16.65 13.18
CA GLU A 537 18.26 -17.39 12.27
C GLU A 537 17.53 -17.90 11.02
N SER A 538 16.51 -17.16 10.59
CA SER A 538 15.56 -17.55 9.56
C SER A 538 15.45 -16.47 8.48
N LYS A 539 15.41 -16.89 7.22
CA LYS A 539 15.32 -16.00 6.05
C LYS A 539 14.12 -16.38 5.19
N ILE A 540 13.44 -15.39 4.63
CA ILE A 540 12.39 -15.61 3.64
C ILE A 540 13.03 -15.99 2.31
N VAL A 541 12.54 -17.06 1.71
CA VAL A 541 12.98 -17.57 0.40
C VAL A 541 12.02 -17.15 -0.70
N ASP A 542 10.72 -17.20 -0.42
CA ASP A 542 9.68 -16.92 -1.40
C ASP A 542 8.42 -16.39 -0.69
N THR A 543 7.64 -15.56 -1.35
CA THR A 543 6.33 -15.08 -0.87
C THR A 543 5.39 -14.89 -2.05
N ILE A 544 4.39 -15.77 -2.16
CA ILE A 544 3.40 -15.73 -3.23
C ILE A 544 1.99 -15.52 -2.68
N GLY A 545 1.08 -15.08 -3.55
CA GLY A 545 -0.33 -14.88 -3.22
C GLY A 545 -0.77 -13.43 -3.34
N HIS A 546 -1.92 -13.13 -2.73
CA HIS A 546 -2.62 -11.86 -2.79
C HIS A 546 -3.14 -11.48 -1.40
N VAL A 547 -3.60 -10.23 -1.26
CA VAL A 547 -4.18 -9.71 0.00
C VAL A 547 -5.15 -10.71 0.64
N GLY A 548 -4.90 -11.03 1.90
CA GLY A 548 -5.68 -11.98 2.68
C GLY A 548 -5.26 -13.45 2.53
N ARG A 549 -4.46 -13.81 1.51
CA ARG A 549 -4.01 -15.19 1.25
C ARG A 549 -2.61 -15.21 0.64
N PHE A 550 -1.63 -14.91 1.46
CA PHE A 550 -0.23 -15.11 1.14
C PHE A 550 0.31 -16.41 1.73
N MET A 551 1.32 -16.94 1.06
CA MET A 551 2.11 -18.08 1.49
C MET A 551 3.57 -17.71 1.34
N SER A 552 4.31 -17.76 2.45
CA SER A 552 5.74 -17.49 2.49
C SER A 552 6.53 -18.73 2.90
N VAL A 553 7.67 -18.93 2.27
CA VAL A 553 8.62 -19.99 2.61
C VAL A 553 9.76 -19.38 3.40
N ILE A 554 10.02 -19.92 4.59
CA ILE A 554 11.19 -19.56 5.39
C ILE A 554 12.18 -20.72 5.44
N ASN A 555 13.46 -20.38 5.41
CA ASN A 555 14.56 -21.30 5.63
C ASN A 555 15.29 -20.91 6.91
N ASN A 556 15.54 -21.88 7.79
CA ASN A 556 16.29 -21.69 9.01
C ASN A 556 17.67 -22.33 8.84
N GLU A 557 18.74 -21.65 9.23
CA GLU A 557 20.10 -22.16 9.03
C GLU A 557 20.36 -23.50 9.74
N ASP A 558 19.64 -23.78 10.83
CA ASP A 558 19.74 -25.02 11.61
C ASP A 558 18.78 -26.13 11.15
N ASN A 559 17.80 -25.82 10.29
CA ASN A 559 16.83 -26.80 9.78
C ASN A 559 16.87 -26.87 8.23
N PRO A 560 17.35 -27.97 7.63
CA PRO A 560 17.48 -28.09 6.19
C PRO A 560 16.15 -28.16 5.42
N ASP A 561 15.02 -28.41 6.10
CA ASP A 561 13.71 -28.46 5.48
C ASP A 561 12.99 -27.08 5.59
N PRO A 562 12.71 -26.39 4.45
CA PRO A 562 11.99 -25.12 4.47
C PRO A 562 10.59 -25.26 5.07
N SER A 563 10.19 -24.30 5.89
CA SER A 563 8.83 -24.26 6.45
C SER A 563 7.96 -23.23 5.74
N VAL A 564 6.65 -23.48 5.74
CA VAL A 564 5.67 -22.68 5.00
C VAL A 564 4.73 -21.99 5.98
N ILE A 565 4.63 -20.67 5.87
CA ILE A 565 3.77 -19.81 6.69
C ILE A 565 2.65 -19.26 5.81
N ASN A 566 1.40 -19.46 6.23
CA ASN A 566 0.24 -18.88 5.56
C ASN A 566 -0.25 -17.67 6.37
N HIS A 567 -0.40 -16.53 5.72
CA HIS A 567 -0.76 -15.26 6.36
C HIS A 567 -1.61 -14.38 5.45
N GLY A 568 -2.24 -13.37 6.02
CA GLY A 568 -3.11 -12.45 5.29
C GLY A 568 -2.40 -11.23 4.75
N ILE A 569 -1.32 -10.79 5.41
CA ILE A 569 -0.58 -9.57 5.08
C ILE A 569 0.91 -9.74 5.37
N VAL A 570 1.73 -8.90 4.73
CA VAL A 570 3.19 -8.83 4.92
C VAL A 570 3.59 -7.42 5.38
N ILE A 571 4.44 -7.35 6.39
CA ILE A 571 5.15 -6.11 6.79
C ILE A 571 6.65 -6.32 6.60
N LEU A 572 7.24 -5.51 5.72
CA LEU A 572 8.67 -5.46 5.50
C LEU A 572 9.32 -4.45 6.47
N ALA A 573 10.19 -4.95 7.35
CA ALA A 573 10.86 -4.18 8.40
C ALA A 573 12.35 -4.58 8.55
N THR A 574 12.99 -4.99 7.45
CA THR A 574 14.36 -5.52 7.39
C THR A 574 15.45 -4.48 7.72
N GLY A 575 15.08 -3.21 7.86
CA GLY A 575 15.97 -2.14 8.29
C GLY A 575 16.98 -1.73 7.23
N GLY A 576 18.16 -1.31 7.68
CA GLY A 576 19.26 -0.89 6.85
C GLY A 576 20.56 -0.87 7.63
N ILE A 577 21.67 -0.75 6.91
CA ILE A 577 23.03 -0.78 7.45
C ILE A 577 23.78 0.50 7.11
N GLU A 578 24.83 0.78 7.89
CA GLU A 578 25.81 1.81 7.56
C GLU A 578 26.47 1.45 6.22
N SER A 579 26.58 2.43 5.32
CA SER A 579 27.23 2.22 4.02
C SER A 579 28.73 2.03 4.20
N GLU A 580 29.29 1.00 3.58
CA GLU A 580 30.74 0.82 3.51
C GLU A 580 31.41 2.00 2.80
N THR A 581 32.60 2.37 3.27
CA THR A 581 33.42 3.46 2.71
C THR A 581 34.89 3.07 2.69
N THR A 582 35.60 3.51 1.66
CA THR A 582 37.07 3.52 1.57
C THR A 582 37.62 4.94 1.43
N SER A 583 36.74 5.95 1.55
CA SER A 583 37.09 7.36 1.43
C SER A 583 37.87 7.81 2.67
N PHE A 584 38.68 8.86 2.51
CA PHE A 584 39.41 9.52 3.60
C PHE A 584 40.32 8.59 4.43
N GLU A 585 40.98 7.62 3.78
CA GLU A 585 41.91 6.66 4.44
C GLU A 585 41.23 5.74 5.46
N HIS A 586 39.90 5.56 5.36
CA HIS A 586 39.18 4.56 6.14
C HIS A 586 39.76 3.15 5.89
N HIS A 587 40.03 2.41 6.97
CA HIS A 587 40.80 1.15 7.03
C HIS A 587 42.34 1.24 6.90
N ASN A 588 42.90 2.40 6.58
CA ASN A 588 44.36 2.59 6.54
C ASN A 588 44.94 3.12 7.85
N SER A 589 44.10 3.62 8.76
CA SER A 589 44.48 4.08 10.10
C SER A 589 43.39 3.80 11.12
N ASP A 590 43.77 3.33 12.31
CA ASP A 590 42.85 3.12 13.44
C ASP A 590 42.27 4.44 14.01
N ALA A 591 42.85 5.58 13.64
CA ALA A 591 42.36 6.90 14.02
C ALA A 591 41.27 7.46 13.07
N VAL A 592 40.93 6.73 12.00
CA VAL A 592 39.83 7.09 11.09
C VAL A 592 38.70 6.07 11.26
N VAL A 593 37.59 6.51 11.86
CA VAL A 593 36.46 5.64 12.22
C VAL A 593 35.13 6.17 11.68
N THR A 594 34.11 5.33 11.55
CA THR A 594 32.74 5.79 11.27
C THR A 594 32.02 6.30 12.53
N GLN A 595 30.87 6.95 12.35
CA GLN A 595 30.00 7.33 13.47
C GLN A 595 29.52 6.10 14.26
N LYS A 596 29.22 4.99 13.57
CA LYS A 596 28.83 3.73 14.22
C LYS A 596 29.98 3.12 15.02
N GLU A 597 31.19 3.08 14.45
CA GLU A 597 32.37 2.58 15.14
C GLU A 597 32.71 3.43 16.36
N LEU A 598 32.58 4.76 16.27
CA LEU A 598 32.71 5.65 17.42
C LEU A 598 31.70 5.30 18.54
N ASP A 599 30.42 5.13 18.21
CA ASP A 599 29.40 4.71 19.17
C ASP A 599 29.75 3.37 19.83
N GLN A 600 30.19 2.39 19.04
CA GLN A 600 30.60 1.08 19.54
C GLN A 600 31.83 1.17 20.45
N ASN A 601 32.83 1.96 20.08
CA ASN A 601 34.07 2.18 20.82
C ASN A 601 33.85 2.93 22.14
N ILE A 602 32.88 3.83 22.19
CA ILE A 602 32.46 4.48 23.43
C ILE A 602 31.71 3.46 24.31
N LYS A 603 30.76 2.72 23.72
CA LYS A 603 29.91 1.76 24.46
C LYS A 603 30.72 0.59 25.06
N ASN A 604 31.70 0.06 24.34
CA ASN A 604 32.54 -1.04 24.80
C ASN A 604 33.72 -0.58 25.69
N GLY A 605 33.92 0.74 25.83
CA GLY A 605 35.02 1.34 26.60
C GLY A 605 36.41 1.21 25.97
N SER A 606 36.50 0.90 24.66
CA SER A 606 37.77 0.82 23.93
C SER A 606 38.39 2.20 23.69
N LEU A 607 37.56 3.25 23.57
CA LEU A 607 37.98 4.63 23.39
C LEU A 607 37.80 5.44 24.68
N LYS A 608 38.91 5.93 25.24
CA LYS A 608 38.89 6.85 26.38
C LYS A 608 38.71 8.28 25.90
N THR A 609 37.46 8.72 25.87
CA THR A 609 37.09 10.07 25.40
C THR A 609 37.80 11.20 26.14
N GLU A 610 38.20 10.97 27.40
CA GLU A 610 38.92 11.94 28.25
C GLU A 610 40.34 12.24 27.76
N ASN A 611 40.91 11.39 26.91
CA ASN A 611 42.30 11.52 26.43
C ASN A 611 42.40 12.21 25.06
N LEU A 612 41.27 12.52 24.42
CA LEU A 612 41.27 13.15 23.10
C LEU A 612 41.47 14.65 23.22
N ASN A 613 42.41 15.21 22.47
CA ASN A 613 42.67 16.64 22.36
C ASN A 613 41.97 17.26 21.14
N SER A 614 41.87 16.53 20.01
CA SER A 614 41.32 17.03 18.76
C SER A 614 40.56 15.96 17.98
N VAL A 615 39.31 16.25 17.63
CA VAL A 615 38.41 15.37 16.87
C VAL A 615 37.82 16.12 15.68
N VAL A 616 37.94 15.54 14.48
CA VAL A 616 37.35 16.09 13.25
C VAL A 616 36.26 15.15 12.75
N MET A 617 35.04 15.66 12.56
CA MET A 617 33.92 14.90 12.02
C MET A 617 33.60 15.36 10.59
N ILE A 618 33.63 14.45 9.62
CA ILE A 618 33.35 14.76 8.21
C ILE A 618 31.94 14.28 7.86
N GLN A 619 31.06 15.21 7.45
CA GLN A 619 29.69 14.90 7.08
C GLN A 619 29.54 14.53 5.60
N CYS A 620 28.48 13.79 5.29
CA CYS A 620 28.10 13.40 3.93
C CYS A 620 29.16 12.55 3.22
N VAL A 621 29.87 11.68 3.97
CA VAL A 621 30.86 10.77 3.38
C VAL A 621 30.12 9.77 2.49
N ASP A 622 30.47 9.76 1.20
CA ASP A 622 29.86 8.95 0.15
C ASP A 622 28.31 8.97 0.14
N SER A 623 27.73 10.11 0.49
CA SER A 623 26.29 10.38 0.46
C SER A 623 26.05 11.73 -0.19
N ARG A 624 24.84 11.98 -0.72
CA ARG A 624 24.53 13.21 -1.45
C ARG A 624 25.45 13.40 -2.68
N GLN A 625 25.70 12.30 -3.36
CA GLN A 625 26.43 12.16 -4.63
C GLN A 625 26.20 10.76 -5.18
N GLU A 626 26.30 10.56 -6.50
CA GLU A 626 26.15 9.22 -7.10
C GLU A 626 27.21 8.24 -6.57
N PRO A 627 26.87 6.97 -6.31
CA PRO A 627 25.58 6.32 -6.58
C PRO A 627 24.51 6.53 -5.49
N ARG A 628 24.80 7.25 -4.41
CA ARG A 628 23.90 7.47 -3.26
C ARG A 628 23.47 8.94 -3.17
N ASN A 629 22.67 9.36 -4.14
CA ASN A 629 22.24 10.74 -4.28
C ASN A 629 20.97 11.05 -3.45
N TYR A 630 21.07 10.80 -2.15
CA TYR A 630 20.03 11.09 -1.15
C TYR A 630 20.66 11.47 0.18
N CYS A 631 19.85 12.05 1.08
CA CYS A 631 20.29 12.38 2.44
C CYS A 631 19.84 11.30 3.42
N SER A 632 20.80 10.71 4.14
CA SER A 632 20.54 9.63 5.10
C SER A 632 19.89 10.09 6.43
N ARG A 633 19.56 11.38 6.56
CA ARG A 633 18.75 11.99 7.65
C ARG A 633 19.32 11.93 9.08
N VAL A 634 20.12 10.93 9.43
CA VAL A 634 20.59 10.65 10.80
C VAL A 634 22.03 11.10 11.05
N CYS A 635 22.87 11.19 10.01
CA CYS A 635 24.32 11.41 10.14
C CYS A 635 24.65 12.69 10.92
N CYS A 636 23.98 13.80 10.60
CA CYS A 636 24.18 15.08 11.31
C CYS A 636 23.70 15.02 12.76
N ALA A 637 22.61 14.31 13.04
CA ALA A 637 22.11 14.15 14.41
C ALA A 637 23.07 13.30 15.25
N SER A 638 23.61 12.21 14.69
CA SER A 638 24.65 11.40 15.34
C SER A 638 25.92 12.21 15.62
N ALA A 639 26.35 13.05 14.67
CA ALA A 639 27.50 13.93 14.85
C ALA A 639 27.27 14.95 15.98
N LEU A 640 26.07 15.56 16.07
CA LEU A 640 25.72 16.46 17.17
C LEU A 640 25.69 15.73 18.52
N LYS A 641 25.11 14.53 18.57
CA LYS A 641 25.06 13.67 19.75
C LYS A 641 26.48 13.37 20.26
N ASN A 642 27.35 12.88 19.38
CA ASN A 642 28.71 12.49 19.74
C ASN A 642 29.58 13.70 20.06
N ALA A 643 29.45 14.82 19.34
CA ALA A 643 30.19 16.06 19.64
C ALA A 643 29.83 16.62 21.03
N LEU A 644 28.54 16.65 21.37
CA LEU A 644 28.08 17.06 22.70
C LEU A 644 28.59 16.11 23.77
N HIS A 645 28.53 14.80 23.53
CA HIS A 645 29.02 13.83 24.50
C HIS A 645 30.53 13.96 24.77
N LEU A 646 31.33 14.17 23.72
CA LEU A 646 32.77 14.43 23.85
C LEU A 646 33.02 15.69 24.68
N LYS A 647 32.28 16.77 24.45
CA LYS A 647 32.37 18.01 25.23
C LYS A 647 31.93 17.85 26.68
N GLU A 648 30.94 17.00 26.96
CA GLU A 648 30.52 16.67 28.33
C GLU A 648 31.59 15.91 29.10
N LYS A 649 32.31 14.99 28.44
CA LYS A 649 33.37 14.17 29.05
C LYS A 649 34.71 14.89 29.16
N ASN A 650 35.06 15.66 28.13
CA ASN A 650 36.25 16.49 28.07
C ASN A 650 35.88 17.88 27.50
N PRO A 651 35.62 18.88 28.36
CA PRO A 651 35.27 20.23 27.89
C PRO A 651 36.35 20.88 26.99
N ASP A 652 37.62 20.51 27.18
CA ASP A 652 38.78 21.08 26.50
C ASP A 652 39.06 20.46 25.12
N VAL A 653 38.44 19.32 24.78
CA VAL A 653 38.63 18.67 23.47
C VAL A 653 38.20 19.61 22.34
N SER A 654 39.05 19.81 21.33
CA SER A 654 38.69 20.52 20.11
C SER A 654 37.84 19.62 19.24
N VAL A 655 36.61 20.04 18.91
CA VAL A 655 35.73 19.30 18.00
C VAL A 655 35.41 20.17 16.81
N VAL A 656 35.74 19.69 15.62
CA VAL A 656 35.47 20.37 14.34
C VAL A 656 34.56 19.49 13.48
N VAL A 657 33.45 20.03 13.01
CA VAL A 657 32.52 19.35 12.10
C VAL A 657 32.62 19.99 10.72
N LEU A 658 33.12 19.24 9.75
CA LEU A 658 33.18 19.63 8.33
C LEU A 658 31.89 19.19 7.64
N TYR A 659 31.15 20.11 7.01
CA TYR A 659 29.81 19.81 6.49
C TYR A 659 29.46 20.57 5.20
N ARG A 660 28.47 20.08 4.43
CA ARG A 660 27.89 20.83 3.29
C ARG A 660 26.73 21.70 3.77
N ASP A 661 25.66 21.04 4.19
CA ASP A 661 24.50 21.62 4.88
C ASP A 661 24.23 20.81 6.15
N LEU A 662 23.96 21.49 7.26
CA LEU A 662 23.70 20.78 8.52
C LEU A 662 22.21 20.43 8.63
N MET A 663 21.91 19.13 8.56
CA MET A 663 20.55 18.58 8.58
C MET A 663 19.97 18.49 10.01
N ALA A 664 20.10 19.54 10.82
CA ALA A 664 19.53 19.62 12.16
C ALA A 664 18.04 20.07 12.15
N TYR A 665 17.18 19.35 11.44
CA TYR A 665 15.75 19.68 11.27
C TYR A 665 14.92 19.47 12.56
N GLY A 666 13.71 20.03 12.59
CA GLY A 666 12.85 19.97 13.77
C GLY A 666 13.50 20.56 15.01
N TYR A 667 13.37 19.85 16.14
CA TYR A 667 13.95 20.25 17.42
C TYR A 667 15.45 19.99 17.53
N SER A 668 16.06 19.24 16.60
CA SER A 668 17.51 19.00 16.62
C SER A 668 18.35 20.27 16.38
N GLU A 669 17.75 21.33 15.83
CA GLU A 669 18.38 22.66 15.74
C GLU A 669 18.79 23.22 17.11
N SER A 670 18.02 22.91 18.17
CA SER A 670 18.36 23.34 19.52
C SER A 670 19.66 22.69 20.00
N TYR A 671 19.92 21.44 19.60
CA TYR A 671 21.16 20.72 19.89
C TYR A 671 22.33 21.25 19.06
N TYR A 672 22.09 21.66 17.82
CA TYR A 672 23.10 22.40 17.05
C TYR A 672 23.51 23.70 17.78
N SER A 673 22.54 24.45 18.29
CA SER A 673 22.79 25.67 19.08
C SER A 673 23.55 25.37 20.38
N LYS A 674 23.20 24.28 21.08
CA LYS A 674 23.94 23.80 22.26
C LYS A 674 25.39 23.43 21.92
N ALA A 675 25.62 22.69 20.84
CA ALA A 675 26.97 22.29 20.42
C ALA A 675 27.86 23.50 20.12
N ARG A 676 27.32 24.52 19.44
CA ARG A 676 28.02 25.79 19.20
C ARG A 676 28.35 26.52 20.52
N LYS A 677 27.40 26.58 21.46
CA LYS A 677 27.62 27.17 22.80
C LYS A 677 28.69 26.40 23.59
N ALA A 678 28.81 25.10 23.38
CA ALA A 678 29.85 24.25 23.96
C ALA A 678 31.23 24.37 23.26
N GLY A 679 31.37 25.21 22.23
CA GLY A 679 32.63 25.45 21.54
C GLY A 679 32.98 24.46 20.44
N VAL A 680 32.00 23.69 19.93
CA VAL A 680 32.18 22.88 18.71
C VAL A 680 32.22 23.80 17.49
N LEU A 681 33.25 23.63 16.64
CA LEU A 681 33.43 24.41 15.42
C LEU A 681 32.74 23.73 14.24
N PHE A 682 32.08 24.51 13.39
CA PHE A 682 31.38 24.00 12.20
C PHE A 682 31.90 24.74 10.97
N ILE A 683 32.59 24.03 10.08
CA ILE A 683 33.21 24.61 8.88
C ILE A 683 32.52 24.04 7.64
N PRO A 684 31.86 24.87 6.82
CA PRO A 684 31.24 24.40 5.60
C PRO A 684 32.28 24.17 4.50
N TYR A 685 32.18 23.05 3.78
CA TYR A 685 33.01 22.73 2.61
C TYR A 685 32.15 22.62 1.34
N GLN A 686 32.78 22.79 0.17
CA GLN A 686 32.11 22.70 -1.13
C GLN A 686 32.36 21.33 -1.78
N VAL A 687 31.44 20.89 -2.64
CA VAL A 687 31.51 19.56 -3.26
C VAL A 687 32.72 19.43 -4.21
N ASP A 688 33.06 20.51 -4.89
CA ASP A 688 34.20 20.63 -5.81
C ASP A 688 35.55 20.84 -5.09
N GLU A 689 35.53 21.20 -3.81
CA GLU A 689 36.71 21.32 -2.94
C GLU A 689 36.48 20.58 -1.60
N PRO A 690 36.43 19.24 -1.62
CA PRO A 690 36.20 18.46 -0.41
C PRO A 690 37.42 18.50 0.54
N PRO A 691 37.24 18.15 1.83
CA PRO A 691 38.36 17.96 2.74
C PRO A 691 39.32 16.88 2.24
N GLU A 692 40.57 16.92 2.70
CA GLU A 692 41.58 15.88 2.46
C GLU A 692 42.05 15.33 3.80
N VAL A 693 42.23 14.02 3.90
CA VAL A 693 42.74 13.35 5.10
C VAL A 693 44.07 12.70 4.77
N THR A 694 45.08 12.96 5.58
CA THR A 694 46.41 12.37 5.45
C THR A 694 46.83 11.76 6.77
N THR A 695 47.21 10.48 6.75
CA THR A 695 47.61 9.71 7.93
C THR A 695 49.14 9.66 8.05
N PHE A 696 49.65 9.96 9.23
CA PHE A 696 51.07 9.79 9.61
C PHE A 696 51.19 8.69 10.68
N GLU A 697 52.42 8.31 11.09
CA GLU A 697 52.64 7.23 12.06
C GLU A 697 51.93 7.49 13.42
N ASP A 698 51.89 8.74 13.88
CA ASP A 698 51.36 9.11 15.22
C ASP A 698 50.20 10.12 15.18
N SER A 699 49.78 10.63 14.02
CA SER A 699 48.68 11.60 13.91
C SER A 699 47.96 11.58 12.57
N VAL A 700 46.74 12.12 12.53
CA VAL A 700 45.96 12.30 11.29
C VAL A 700 45.76 13.80 11.06
N VAL A 701 46.08 14.29 9.87
CA VAL A 701 45.89 15.69 9.51
C VAL A 701 44.75 15.80 8.51
N VAL A 702 43.79 16.68 8.82
CA VAL A 702 42.67 17.02 7.94
C VAL A 702 42.90 18.41 7.36
N SER A 703 42.91 18.50 6.03
CA SER A 703 43.04 19.76 5.31
C SER A 703 41.69 20.17 4.73
N SER A 704 41.25 21.40 4.97
CA SER A 704 39.96 21.91 4.45
C SER A 704 39.96 23.42 4.28
N PHE A 705 39.28 23.93 3.26
CA PHE A 705 39.14 25.37 3.03
C PHE A 705 38.14 25.98 4.02
N GLU A 706 38.56 27.02 4.75
CA GLU A 706 37.70 27.78 5.64
C GLU A 706 37.24 29.07 4.94
N PRO A 707 35.94 29.20 4.60
CA PRO A 707 35.47 30.24 3.70
C PRO A 707 35.40 31.65 4.31
N VAL A 708 35.44 31.79 5.64
CA VAL A 708 35.47 33.10 6.32
C VAL A 708 36.88 33.68 6.31
N LEU A 709 37.90 32.85 6.53
CA LEU A 709 39.32 33.23 6.47
C LEU A 709 39.86 33.27 5.04
N GLY A 710 39.22 32.57 4.11
CA GLY A 710 39.64 32.47 2.72
C GLY A 710 40.96 31.70 2.55
N LYS A 711 41.20 30.68 3.38
CA LYS A 711 42.45 29.90 3.41
C LYS A 711 42.19 28.43 3.71
N LYS A 712 43.07 27.56 3.21
CA LYS A 712 43.13 26.15 3.63
C LYS A 712 43.68 26.05 5.05
N LEU A 713 42.97 25.35 5.92
CA LEU A 713 43.39 25.01 7.27
C LEU A 713 43.90 23.58 7.28
N GLU A 714 44.93 23.32 8.10
CA GLU A 714 45.37 21.98 8.45
C GLU A 714 45.07 21.76 9.94
N ILE A 715 44.33 20.69 10.22
CA ILE A 715 43.85 20.35 11.56
C ILE A 715 44.46 19.01 11.91
N GLU A 716 45.40 19.00 12.86
CA GLU A 716 45.88 17.76 13.47
C GLU A 716 44.81 17.20 14.40
N ALA A 717 44.44 15.94 14.18
CA ALA A 717 43.35 15.25 14.86
C ALA A 717 43.86 13.93 15.45
N ASP A 718 43.45 13.66 16.69
CA ASP A 718 43.62 12.35 17.32
C ASP A 718 42.63 11.33 16.76
N LEU A 719 41.48 11.83 16.27
CA LEU A 719 40.41 11.01 15.71
C LEU A 719 39.68 11.75 14.58
N VAL A 720 39.52 11.08 13.44
CA VAL A 720 38.67 11.51 12.34
C VAL A 720 37.43 10.62 12.29
N VAL A 721 36.25 11.21 12.31
CA VAL A 721 34.97 10.51 12.39
C VAL A 721 34.17 10.75 11.10
N LEU A 722 33.98 9.69 10.33
CA LEU A 722 33.28 9.71 9.05
C LEU A 722 31.78 9.49 9.26
N ALA A 723 30.95 10.44 8.83
CA ALA A 723 29.50 10.30 8.84
C ALA A 723 29.03 9.77 7.49
N THR A 724 29.09 8.45 7.34
CA THR A 724 28.64 7.68 6.18
C THR A 724 27.12 7.57 6.13
N GLY A 725 26.59 7.17 4.97
CA GLY A 725 25.17 7.03 4.73
C GLY A 725 24.55 5.74 5.28
N ILE A 726 23.24 5.60 5.10
CA ILE A 726 22.52 4.36 5.34
C ILE A 726 22.05 3.79 4.01
N VAL A 727 22.18 2.48 3.85
CA VAL A 727 21.61 1.72 2.74
C VAL A 727 20.55 0.75 3.25
N PRO A 728 19.42 0.58 2.54
CA PRO A 728 18.39 -0.38 2.92
C PRO A 728 18.88 -1.81 2.72
N VAL A 729 18.30 -2.75 3.47
CA VAL A 729 18.51 -4.19 3.27
C VAL A 729 17.19 -4.79 2.78
N ILE A 730 17.10 -5.13 1.51
CA ILE A 730 15.93 -5.81 0.93
C ILE A 730 16.41 -7.12 0.30
N PRO A 731 15.93 -8.29 0.75
CA PRO A 731 16.28 -9.55 0.12
C PRO A 731 15.80 -9.58 -1.34
N GLU A 732 16.71 -9.85 -2.28
CA GLU A 732 16.42 -9.87 -3.71
C GLU A 732 15.30 -10.87 -4.04
N GLU A 733 15.28 -12.00 -3.32
CA GLU A 733 14.32 -13.08 -3.49
C GLU A 733 12.87 -12.62 -3.29
N ILE A 734 12.65 -11.60 -2.46
CA ILE A 734 11.32 -11.09 -2.09
C ILE A 734 10.83 -10.05 -3.10
N ILE A 735 11.74 -9.34 -3.78
CA ILE A 735 11.37 -8.23 -4.67
C ILE A 735 10.41 -8.72 -5.76
N ASP A 736 10.81 -9.75 -6.49
CA ASP A 736 10.03 -10.28 -7.61
C ASP A 736 8.84 -11.13 -7.12
N THR A 737 9.07 -12.00 -6.15
CA THR A 737 8.06 -12.96 -5.68
C THR A 737 6.90 -12.27 -4.95
N ALA A 738 7.22 -11.38 -4.00
CA ALA A 738 6.22 -10.62 -3.30
C ALA A 738 5.65 -9.47 -4.15
N GLY A 739 6.28 -9.12 -5.27
CA GLY A 739 5.85 -8.02 -6.14
C GLY A 739 6.09 -6.64 -5.51
N ILE A 740 7.18 -6.52 -4.74
CA ILE A 740 7.62 -5.27 -4.12
C ILE A 740 8.35 -4.44 -5.18
N LYS A 741 8.12 -3.13 -5.17
CA LYS A 741 8.89 -2.20 -5.99
C LYS A 741 9.96 -1.55 -5.13
N ILE A 742 11.13 -1.38 -5.73
CA ILE A 742 12.23 -0.60 -5.17
C ILE A 742 12.39 0.67 -6.02
N ASP A 743 12.74 1.77 -5.37
CA ASP A 743 13.10 2.99 -6.09
C ASP A 743 14.56 2.95 -6.58
N GLN A 744 14.95 4.02 -7.26
CA GLN A 744 16.29 4.21 -7.81
C GLN A 744 17.42 4.22 -6.76
N ASP A 745 17.11 4.50 -5.49
CA ASP A 745 18.08 4.56 -4.39
C ASP A 745 18.10 3.24 -3.59
N GLY A 746 17.35 2.22 -4.04
CA GLY A 746 17.31 0.88 -3.48
C GLY A 746 16.35 0.70 -2.30
N PHE A 747 15.62 1.74 -1.88
CA PHE A 747 14.63 1.61 -0.81
C PHE A 747 13.32 1.04 -1.35
N PHE A 748 12.43 0.63 -0.43
CA PHE A 748 11.06 0.26 -0.79
C PHE A 748 10.34 1.46 -1.42
N GLN A 749 9.69 1.23 -2.57
CA GLN A 749 8.85 2.20 -3.24
C GLN A 749 7.40 2.07 -2.77
N GLU A 750 6.97 3.09 -2.05
CA GLU A 750 5.60 3.24 -1.59
C GLU A 750 4.59 3.43 -2.72
N ALA A 751 3.32 3.11 -2.45
CA ALA A 751 2.23 3.21 -3.43
C ALA A 751 1.99 4.66 -3.88
N GLU A 752 2.04 5.60 -2.93
CA GLU A 752 2.00 7.04 -3.18
C GLU A 752 2.63 7.77 -1.99
N SER A 753 3.58 8.66 -2.27
CA SER A 753 4.50 9.24 -1.27
C SER A 753 3.86 10.12 -0.20
N LYS A 754 2.64 10.63 -0.43
CA LYS A 754 1.93 11.53 0.50
C LYS A 754 0.80 10.83 1.23
N TRP A 755 -0.07 10.12 0.51
CA TRP A 755 -1.32 9.59 1.05
C TRP A 755 -1.26 8.11 1.42
N ARG A 756 -0.33 7.36 0.83
CA ARG A 756 -0.12 5.92 1.11
C ARG A 756 1.38 5.63 1.35
N PRO A 757 2.03 6.32 2.30
CA PRO A 757 3.48 6.31 2.43
C PRO A 757 4.06 5.02 3.00
N VAL A 758 3.25 4.10 3.54
CA VAL A 758 3.71 2.81 4.08
C VAL A 758 3.15 1.61 3.29
N ASP A 759 2.29 1.85 2.30
CA ASP A 759 1.65 0.79 1.52
C ASP A 759 2.50 0.44 0.29
N SER A 760 2.49 -0.83 -0.12
CA SER A 760 2.89 -1.23 -1.47
C SER A 760 1.77 -0.96 -2.48
N ILE A 761 2.15 -0.85 -3.76
CA ILE A 761 1.18 -0.91 -4.87
C ILE A 761 0.39 -2.23 -4.83
N LYS A 762 1.07 -3.34 -4.52
CA LYS A 762 0.43 -4.63 -4.28
C LYS A 762 -0.23 -4.61 -2.91
N GLU A 763 -1.56 -4.71 -2.89
CA GLU A 763 -2.34 -4.64 -1.66
C GLU A 763 -1.99 -5.78 -0.69
N GLY A 764 -2.04 -5.49 0.62
CA GLY A 764 -1.68 -6.43 1.68
C GLY A 764 -0.19 -6.49 2.03
N ILE A 765 0.65 -5.70 1.35
CA ILE A 765 2.08 -5.56 1.66
C ILE A 765 2.37 -4.12 2.12
N PHE A 766 3.08 -3.99 3.22
CA PHE A 766 3.46 -2.72 3.84
C PHE A 766 4.95 -2.68 4.16
N ALA A 767 5.53 -1.50 4.32
CA ALA A 767 6.92 -1.32 4.74
C ALA A 767 7.06 -0.24 5.81
N CYS A 768 7.97 -0.46 6.76
CA CYS A 768 8.24 0.47 7.85
C CYS A 768 9.70 0.46 8.32
N GLY A 769 10.13 1.55 8.96
CA GLY A 769 11.51 1.74 9.38
C GLY A 769 12.46 2.06 8.23
N ILE A 770 13.74 1.72 8.39
CA ILE A 770 14.80 2.14 7.49
C ILE A 770 14.67 1.55 6.07
N VAL A 771 14.05 0.36 5.93
CA VAL A 771 13.83 -0.26 4.62
C VAL A 771 12.96 0.61 3.70
N HIS A 772 12.07 1.42 4.28
CA HIS A 772 11.23 2.38 3.57
C HIS A 772 11.99 3.67 3.21
N SER A 773 12.72 4.24 4.17
CA SER A 773 13.60 5.39 3.96
C SER A 773 14.49 5.61 5.18
N ALA A 774 15.65 6.27 4.98
CA ALA A 774 16.54 6.62 6.07
C ALA A 774 15.83 7.52 7.11
N ARG A 775 15.72 7.03 8.35
CA ARG A 775 14.87 7.56 9.44
C ARG A 775 15.51 7.31 10.80
N ASN A 776 15.15 8.15 11.78
CA ASN A 776 15.54 7.95 13.17
C ASN A 776 14.60 6.94 13.89
N ILE A 777 14.86 6.69 15.18
CA ILE A 777 14.11 5.70 15.99
C ILE A 777 12.63 6.10 16.10
N LYS A 778 12.33 7.37 16.43
CA LYS A 778 10.96 7.88 16.60
C LYS A 778 10.15 7.74 15.32
N GLU A 779 10.75 8.10 14.19
CA GLU A 779 10.14 7.98 12.86
C GLU A 779 9.95 6.52 12.43
N SER A 780 10.86 5.63 12.84
CA SER A 780 10.75 4.19 12.57
C SER A 780 9.56 3.59 13.34
N ILE A 781 9.40 3.94 14.62
CA ILE A 781 8.25 3.55 15.46
C ILE A 781 6.95 4.08 14.86
N ALA A 782 6.86 5.37 14.52
CA ALA A 782 5.66 5.93 13.89
C ALA A 782 5.29 5.22 12.58
N SER A 783 6.26 4.93 11.73
CA SER A 783 6.00 4.20 10.47
C SER A 783 5.58 2.75 10.69
N ALA A 784 6.08 2.09 11.73
CA ALA A 784 5.69 0.73 12.11
C ALA A 784 4.25 0.68 12.62
N GLU A 785 3.89 1.61 13.50
CA GLU A 785 2.52 1.76 13.99
C GLU A 785 1.55 2.10 12.86
N ALA A 786 1.95 2.97 11.93
CA ALA A 786 1.17 3.27 10.73
C ALA A 786 0.97 2.03 9.85
N ALA A 787 2.03 1.27 9.57
CA ALA A 787 1.94 0.03 8.79
C ALA A 787 1.04 -1.00 9.46
N ALA A 788 1.15 -1.18 10.78
CA ALA A 788 0.26 -2.03 11.57
C ALA A 788 -1.20 -1.58 11.45
N GLN A 789 -1.49 -0.28 11.56
CA GLN A 789 -2.86 0.23 11.41
C GLN A 789 -3.45 -0.05 10.02
N ARG A 790 -2.63 0.07 8.98
CA ARG A 790 -3.02 -0.28 7.60
C ARG A 790 -3.28 -1.77 7.45
N ALA A 791 -2.47 -2.62 8.09
CA ALA A 791 -2.67 -4.07 8.12
C ALA A 791 -3.94 -4.48 8.88
N LEU A 792 -4.22 -3.88 10.04
CA LEU A 792 -5.41 -4.15 10.86
C LEU A 792 -6.72 -3.84 10.12
N ARG A 793 -6.73 -2.84 9.24
CA ARG A 793 -7.87 -2.59 8.34
C ARG A 793 -8.23 -3.81 7.49
N ILE A 794 -7.25 -4.63 7.11
CA ILE A 794 -7.45 -5.85 6.32
C ILE A 794 -7.82 -7.01 7.25
N LEU A 795 -7.00 -7.26 8.29
CA LEU A 795 -7.14 -8.41 9.19
C LEU A 795 -8.46 -8.43 9.99
N ASN A 796 -9.03 -7.25 10.27
CA ASN A 796 -10.34 -7.14 10.92
C ASN A 796 -11.51 -7.63 10.06
N ASN A 797 -11.33 -7.79 8.74
CA ASN A 797 -12.34 -8.40 7.88
C ASN A 797 -12.11 -9.91 7.80
N LYS A 798 -13.18 -10.71 7.93
CA LYS A 798 -13.12 -12.18 7.74
C LYS A 798 -13.00 -12.57 6.27
N GLU A 799 -13.57 -11.74 5.40
CA GLU A 799 -13.66 -11.99 3.97
C GLU A 799 -13.40 -10.69 3.23
N THR A 800 -12.83 -10.80 2.04
CA THR A 800 -12.72 -9.70 1.08
C THR A 800 -13.32 -10.13 -0.25
N ALA A 801 -13.75 -9.17 -1.06
CA ALA A 801 -14.11 -9.47 -2.43
C ALA A 801 -12.89 -10.05 -3.15
N ALA A 802 -13.08 -11.15 -3.89
CA ALA A 802 -12.09 -11.64 -4.83
C ALA A 802 -11.71 -10.49 -5.77
N GLY A 803 -10.50 -9.97 -5.65
CA GLY A 803 -10.08 -8.83 -6.45
C GLY A 803 -10.07 -9.16 -7.94
N GLY A 804 -10.82 -8.39 -8.74
CA GLY A 804 -10.43 -8.04 -10.11
C GLY A 804 -11.25 -8.63 -11.27
N ILE A 805 -11.17 -7.91 -12.39
CA ILE A 805 -11.56 -8.35 -13.73
C ILE A 805 -10.71 -9.56 -14.10
N VAL A 806 -11.32 -10.74 -14.15
CA VAL A 806 -10.66 -11.96 -14.61
C VAL A 806 -10.78 -12.09 -16.14
N ALA A 807 -9.75 -12.61 -16.77
CA ALA A 807 -9.80 -12.95 -18.19
C ALA A 807 -10.39 -14.35 -18.36
N GLU A 808 -11.59 -14.44 -18.95
CA GLU A 808 -12.25 -15.71 -19.23
C GLU A 808 -12.15 -16.08 -20.72
N VAL A 809 -12.03 -17.38 -20.98
CA VAL A 809 -12.02 -17.91 -22.34
C VAL A 809 -13.44 -18.27 -22.75
N ARG A 810 -14.01 -17.50 -23.69
CA ARG A 810 -15.25 -17.91 -24.36
C ARG A 810 -14.95 -19.03 -25.35
N HIS A 811 -15.14 -20.28 -24.92
CA HIS A 811 -14.78 -21.48 -25.70
C HIS A 811 -15.36 -21.52 -27.12
N SER A 812 -16.55 -20.96 -27.34
CA SER A 812 -17.17 -20.86 -28.67
C SER A 812 -16.46 -19.92 -29.64
N LEU A 813 -15.66 -18.98 -29.14
CA LEU A 813 -14.87 -18.02 -29.94
C LEU A 813 -13.37 -18.34 -29.91
N CYS A 814 -12.94 -19.17 -28.97
CA CYS A 814 -11.54 -19.53 -28.81
C CYS A 814 -11.07 -20.43 -29.96
N ALA A 815 -10.12 -19.93 -30.75
CA ALA A 815 -9.45 -20.72 -31.78
C ALA A 815 -8.37 -21.67 -31.22
N LEU A 816 -8.23 -21.74 -29.88
CA LEU A 816 -7.29 -22.61 -29.18
C LEU A 816 -5.84 -22.41 -29.64
N CYS A 817 -5.46 -21.16 -29.93
CA CYS A 817 -4.15 -20.83 -30.48
C CYS A 817 -3.04 -20.75 -29.41
N GLU A 818 -3.38 -20.95 -28.13
CA GLU A 818 -2.48 -20.97 -26.96
C GLU A 818 -1.67 -19.68 -26.71
N ARG A 819 -1.88 -18.62 -27.50
CA ARG A 819 -1.18 -17.33 -27.32
C ARG A 819 -1.42 -16.71 -25.94
N CYS A 820 -2.62 -16.87 -25.40
CA CYS A 820 -2.97 -16.39 -24.06
C CYS A 820 -2.10 -17.02 -22.96
N ILE A 821 -1.55 -18.21 -23.18
CA ILE A 821 -0.67 -18.91 -22.23
C ILE A 821 0.69 -18.23 -22.20
N ALA A 822 1.29 -18.00 -23.37
CA ALA A 822 2.59 -17.34 -23.48
C ALA A 822 2.54 -15.85 -23.09
N THR A 823 1.40 -15.19 -23.24
CA THR A 823 1.19 -13.78 -22.86
C THR A 823 0.71 -13.63 -21.41
N CYS A 824 0.44 -14.72 -20.68
CA CYS A 824 -0.05 -14.64 -19.31
C CYS A 824 0.99 -13.91 -18.44
N PRO A 825 0.66 -12.75 -17.86
CA PRO A 825 1.62 -11.96 -17.06
C PRO A 825 1.99 -12.64 -15.74
N TYR A 826 1.25 -13.69 -15.36
CA TYR A 826 1.51 -14.52 -14.19
C TYR A 826 2.29 -15.79 -14.52
N GLU A 827 2.66 -15.98 -15.79
CA GLU A 827 3.45 -17.10 -16.30
C GLU A 827 3.04 -18.50 -15.74
N ALA A 828 1.74 -18.76 -15.60
CA ALA A 828 1.23 -19.92 -14.86
C ALA A 828 1.86 -21.27 -15.26
N ARG A 829 2.31 -21.43 -16.52
CA ARG A 829 3.05 -22.61 -16.98
C ARG A 829 4.49 -22.66 -16.46
N SER A 830 5.24 -21.56 -16.50
CA SER A 830 6.63 -21.51 -15.99
C SER A 830 6.66 -21.80 -14.49
N ILE A 831 5.64 -21.34 -13.76
CA ILE A 831 5.45 -21.63 -12.34
C ILE A 831 5.29 -23.14 -12.11
N ILE A 832 4.40 -23.84 -12.84
CA ILE A 832 4.19 -25.27 -12.64
C ILE A 832 5.43 -26.08 -13.07
N ASP A 833 6.10 -25.67 -14.15
CA ASP A 833 7.35 -26.29 -14.60
C ASP A 833 8.48 -26.11 -13.55
N SER A 834 8.53 -24.98 -12.86
CA SER A 834 9.49 -24.73 -11.76
C SER A 834 9.32 -25.70 -10.58
N TRP A 835 8.10 -26.20 -10.36
CA TRP A 835 7.80 -27.20 -9.32
C TRP A 835 8.27 -28.61 -9.69
N LYS A 836 8.97 -28.78 -10.83
CA LYS A 836 9.42 -30.07 -11.38
C LYS A 836 8.26 -31.06 -11.57
N LYS A 837 7.05 -30.55 -11.82
CA LYS A 837 5.87 -31.37 -12.14
C LYS A 837 5.81 -31.60 -13.65
N VAL A 838 5.24 -32.75 -14.05
CA VAL A 838 5.05 -33.08 -15.47
C VAL A 838 3.70 -32.50 -15.91
N THR A 839 3.73 -31.47 -16.75
CA THR A 839 2.51 -30.85 -17.30
C THR A 839 2.06 -31.53 -18.58
N VAL A 840 0.74 -31.74 -18.73
CA VAL A 840 0.10 -32.17 -19.98
C VAL A 840 -0.79 -31.06 -20.50
N MET A 841 -0.79 -30.86 -21.81
CA MET A 841 -1.68 -29.89 -22.47
C MET A 841 -2.99 -30.56 -22.83
N ALA A 842 -4.09 -30.05 -22.28
CA ALA A 842 -5.43 -30.52 -22.58
C ALA A 842 -6.40 -29.34 -22.70
N LYS A 843 -7.37 -29.48 -23.60
CA LYS A 843 -8.53 -28.60 -23.66
C LYS A 843 -9.38 -28.81 -22.41
N ASP A 844 -10.01 -27.74 -21.97
CA ASP A 844 -11.01 -27.83 -20.93
C ASP A 844 -12.20 -28.66 -21.40
N THR A 845 -12.59 -29.63 -20.58
CA THR A 845 -13.66 -30.60 -20.85
C THR A 845 -14.18 -31.13 -19.52
N PRO A 846 -15.48 -31.48 -19.40
CA PRO A 846 -15.99 -32.01 -18.14
C PRO A 846 -15.17 -33.22 -17.65
N GLY A 847 -14.75 -33.18 -16.38
CA GLY A 847 -13.86 -34.19 -15.79
C GLY A 847 -12.38 -34.07 -16.18
N PHE A 848 -11.99 -33.07 -16.96
CA PHE A 848 -10.65 -32.91 -17.54
C PHE A 848 -10.19 -34.21 -18.26
N ILE A 849 -8.93 -34.30 -18.65
CA ILE A 849 -8.41 -35.49 -19.35
C ILE A 849 -8.41 -36.75 -18.46
N VAL A 850 -8.00 -36.62 -17.20
CA VAL A 850 -7.79 -37.76 -16.29
C VAL A 850 -9.10 -38.36 -15.80
N ASN A 851 -10.01 -37.55 -15.23
CA ASN A 851 -11.22 -38.14 -14.64
C ASN A 851 -12.13 -38.69 -15.72
N ARG A 852 -12.21 -38.02 -16.88
CA ARG A 852 -12.95 -38.48 -18.06
C ARG A 852 -12.48 -39.86 -18.51
N VAL A 853 -11.19 -39.99 -18.85
CA VAL A 853 -10.63 -41.24 -19.41
C VAL A 853 -10.58 -42.35 -18.36
N ALA A 854 -10.47 -42.02 -17.07
CA ALA A 854 -10.47 -43.03 -16.00
C ALA A 854 -11.87 -43.57 -15.63
N ARG A 855 -12.97 -42.90 -15.99
CA ARG A 855 -14.32 -43.36 -15.58
C ARG A 855 -14.66 -44.81 -15.98
N PRO A 856 -14.33 -45.29 -17.19
CA PRO A 856 -14.60 -46.67 -17.57
C PRO A 856 -13.91 -47.71 -16.67
N PHE A 857 -12.80 -47.38 -16.02
CA PHE A 857 -12.13 -48.28 -15.08
C PHE A 857 -13.04 -48.69 -13.91
N TYR A 858 -13.73 -47.71 -13.32
CA TYR A 858 -14.67 -47.95 -12.22
C TYR A 858 -16.00 -48.48 -12.75
N GLY A 859 -16.55 -47.80 -13.76
CA GLY A 859 -17.88 -48.11 -14.26
C GLY A 859 -17.98 -49.51 -14.85
N GLU A 860 -16.96 -49.99 -15.55
CA GLU A 860 -16.99 -51.32 -16.18
C GLU A 860 -16.74 -52.44 -15.16
N ALA A 861 -15.86 -52.21 -14.19
CA ALA A 861 -15.67 -53.14 -13.08
C ALA A 861 -16.97 -53.37 -12.28
N ILE A 862 -17.68 -52.29 -11.96
CA ILE A 862 -18.97 -52.40 -11.26
C ILE A 862 -20.01 -53.12 -12.13
N ARG A 863 -19.99 -52.92 -13.46
CA ARG A 863 -20.89 -53.62 -14.37
C ARG A 863 -20.62 -55.13 -14.41
N ILE A 864 -19.37 -55.54 -14.47
CA ILE A 864 -18.95 -56.95 -14.40
C ILE A 864 -19.42 -57.60 -13.09
N LEU A 865 -19.34 -56.87 -11.97
CA LEU A 865 -19.87 -57.30 -10.68
C LEU A 865 -21.40 -57.42 -10.69
N GLU A 866 -22.11 -56.42 -11.22
CA GLU A 866 -23.59 -56.41 -11.29
C GLU A 866 -24.15 -57.53 -12.18
N GLU A 867 -23.41 -57.92 -13.22
CA GLU A 867 -23.74 -59.05 -14.09
C GLU A 867 -23.45 -60.43 -13.44
N GLY A 868 -22.72 -60.45 -12.32
CA GLY A 868 -22.31 -61.69 -11.65
C GLY A 868 -21.19 -62.44 -12.39
N VAL A 869 -20.42 -61.75 -13.24
CA VAL A 869 -19.31 -62.36 -14.00
C VAL A 869 -18.14 -62.72 -13.08
N ALA A 870 -17.86 -61.87 -12.09
CA ALA A 870 -16.83 -62.10 -11.08
C ALA A 870 -17.12 -61.28 -9.82
N ASP A 871 -16.59 -61.74 -8.68
CA ASP A 871 -16.66 -60.99 -7.43
C ASP A 871 -15.61 -59.86 -7.35
N ILE A 872 -15.76 -59.00 -6.34
CA ILE A 872 -14.92 -57.81 -6.10
C ILE A 872 -13.43 -58.19 -6.03
N ALA A 873 -13.08 -59.24 -5.28
CA ALA A 873 -11.70 -59.66 -5.08
C ALA A 873 -11.08 -60.20 -6.39
N THR A 874 -11.84 -60.98 -7.15
CA THR A 874 -11.42 -61.57 -8.43
C THR A 874 -11.19 -60.49 -9.49
N ILE A 875 -12.05 -59.47 -9.56
CA ILE A 875 -11.88 -58.34 -10.51
C ILE A 875 -10.64 -57.52 -10.14
N ASP A 876 -10.46 -57.18 -8.85
CA ASP A 876 -9.27 -56.45 -8.40
C ASP A 876 -7.98 -57.25 -8.63
N TRP A 877 -8.00 -58.57 -8.40
CA TRP A 877 -6.88 -59.47 -8.69
C TRP A 877 -6.54 -59.47 -10.19
N ALA A 878 -7.54 -59.64 -11.06
CA ALA A 878 -7.33 -59.66 -12.51
C ALA A 878 -6.71 -58.34 -13.00
N MET A 879 -7.24 -57.20 -12.55
CA MET A 879 -6.70 -55.89 -12.95
C MET A 879 -5.27 -55.66 -12.43
N LYS A 880 -4.92 -56.19 -11.24
CA LYS A 880 -3.57 -56.06 -10.67
C LYS A 880 -2.55 -57.03 -11.30
N GLU A 881 -2.82 -58.33 -11.21
CA GLU A 881 -1.85 -59.38 -11.54
C GLU A 881 -1.74 -59.63 -13.06
N ILE A 882 -2.85 -59.51 -13.80
CA ILE A 882 -2.88 -59.72 -15.25
C ILE A 882 -2.80 -58.37 -15.98
N GLY A 883 -3.58 -57.38 -15.54
CA GLY A 883 -3.63 -56.05 -16.15
C GLY A 883 -2.46 -55.14 -15.79
N GLY A 884 -1.68 -55.46 -14.74
CA GLY A 884 -0.53 -54.68 -14.29
C GLY A 884 -0.88 -53.36 -13.59
N PHE A 885 -2.16 -53.10 -13.27
CA PHE A 885 -2.57 -51.90 -12.55
C PHE A 885 -2.10 -51.97 -11.10
N ARG A 886 -1.68 -50.82 -10.53
CA ARG A 886 -1.16 -50.79 -9.14
C ARG A 886 -2.23 -51.12 -8.10
N MET A 887 -3.48 -50.74 -8.35
CA MET A 887 -4.63 -51.04 -7.50
C MET A 887 -5.79 -51.49 -8.38
N GLY A 888 -6.60 -52.41 -7.86
CA GLY A 888 -7.84 -52.80 -8.51
C GLY A 888 -8.90 -51.69 -8.43
N PRO A 889 -9.90 -51.69 -9.32
CA PRO A 889 -10.95 -50.68 -9.37
C PRO A 889 -11.75 -50.52 -8.07
N PHE A 890 -12.03 -51.60 -7.36
CA PHE A 890 -12.80 -51.53 -6.11
C PHE A 890 -11.94 -51.04 -4.95
N GLU A 891 -10.73 -51.57 -4.81
CA GLU A 891 -9.74 -51.10 -3.83
C GLU A 891 -9.41 -49.61 -4.02
N LEU A 892 -9.27 -49.15 -5.26
CA LEU A 892 -9.03 -47.74 -5.57
C LEU A 892 -10.25 -46.87 -5.25
N THR A 893 -11.47 -47.34 -5.55
CA THR A 893 -12.70 -46.61 -5.23
C THR A 893 -12.86 -46.44 -3.73
N ASP A 894 -12.60 -47.48 -2.94
CA ASP A 894 -12.65 -47.41 -1.47
C ASP A 894 -11.53 -46.56 -0.86
N TYR A 895 -10.39 -46.43 -1.55
CA TYR A 895 -9.32 -45.52 -1.15
C TYR A 895 -9.68 -44.06 -1.40
N ILE A 896 -10.26 -43.74 -2.57
CA ILE A 896 -10.71 -42.39 -2.93
C ILE A 896 -11.90 -41.96 -2.07
N GLY A 897 -12.83 -42.87 -1.86
CA GLY A 897 -14.10 -42.65 -1.18
C GLY A 897 -15.27 -42.50 -2.13
N HIS A 898 -16.41 -43.12 -1.77
CA HIS A 898 -17.60 -43.17 -2.62
C HIS A 898 -18.27 -41.82 -2.80
N ASP A 899 -18.22 -40.95 -1.81
CA ASP A 899 -18.70 -39.56 -1.85
C ASP A 899 -17.94 -38.70 -2.86
N VAL A 900 -16.65 -38.97 -3.07
CA VAL A 900 -15.87 -38.25 -4.08
C VAL A 900 -16.04 -38.91 -5.45
N ASN A 901 -15.84 -40.23 -5.54
CA ASN A 901 -15.84 -40.93 -6.83
C ASN A 901 -17.23 -40.93 -7.50
N TYR A 902 -18.31 -41.12 -6.74
CA TYR A 902 -19.67 -41.11 -7.27
C TYR A 902 -20.08 -39.71 -7.72
N VAL A 903 -19.81 -38.67 -6.91
CA VAL A 903 -20.16 -37.28 -7.25
C VAL A 903 -19.44 -36.82 -8.51
N VAL A 904 -18.14 -37.12 -8.65
CA VAL A 904 -17.39 -36.81 -9.88
C VAL A 904 -18.02 -37.51 -11.09
N THR A 905 -18.41 -38.77 -10.95
CA THR A 905 -19.04 -39.54 -12.03
C THR A 905 -20.42 -38.97 -12.39
N GLU A 906 -21.21 -38.56 -11.39
CA GLU A 906 -22.51 -37.91 -11.61
C GLU A 906 -22.38 -36.55 -12.31
N THR A 907 -21.40 -35.74 -11.90
CA THR A 907 -21.10 -34.46 -12.54
C THR A 907 -20.69 -34.66 -13.98
N VAL A 908 -19.73 -35.55 -14.27
CA VAL A 908 -19.31 -35.85 -15.65
C VAL A 908 -20.49 -36.34 -16.49
N PHE A 909 -21.36 -37.18 -15.94
CA PHE A 909 -22.56 -37.65 -16.63
C PHE A 909 -23.53 -36.51 -17.00
N LYS A 910 -23.80 -35.59 -16.06
CA LYS A 910 -24.68 -34.44 -16.28
C LYS A 910 -24.09 -33.48 -17.32
N GLU A 911 -22.80 -33.16 -17.20
CA GLU A 911 -22.11 -32.22 -18.08
C GLU A 911 -21.89 -32.75 -19.49
N PHE A 912 -21.83 -34.07 -19.68
CA PHE A 912 -21.87 -34.70 -21.01
C PHE A 912 -23.29 -34.99 -21.51
N PHE A 913 -24.28 -34.22 -21.05
CA PHE A 913 -25.68 -34.34 -21.48
C PHE A 913 -26.25 -35.75 -21.34
N TYR A 914 -25.91 -36.42 -20.23
CA TYR A 914 -26.40 -37.75 -19.88
C TYR A 914 -25.93 -38.88 -20.82
N ASP A 915 -24.71 -38.76 -21.34
CA ASP A 915 -24.08 -39.82 -22.13
C ASP A 915 -23.97 -41.13 -21.34
N THR A 916 -24.53 -42.22 -21.88
CA THR A 916 -24.65 -43.52 -21.22
C THR A 916 -23.30 -44.14 -20.83
N ARG A 917 -22.19 -43.71 -21.46
CA ARG A 917 -20.83 -44.14 -21.10
C ARG A 917 -20.44 -43.79 -19.67
N TYR A 918 -20.91 -42.65 -19.17
CA TYR A 918 -20.57 -42.15 -17.84
C TYR A 918 -21.69 -42.39 -16.82
N LYS A 919 -22.73 -43.16 -17.19
CA LYS A 919 -23.89 -43.39 -16.34
C LYS A 919 -23.46 -43.95 -14.97
N PRO A 920 -23.76 -43.25 -13.86
CA PRO A 920 -23.42 -43.71 -12.52
C PRO A 920 -24.12 -45.02 -12.16
N SER A 921 -23.43 -45.91 -11.43
CA SER A 921 -23.98 -47.19 -10.98
C SER A 921 -24.89 -47.03 -9.76
N PHE A 922 -25.98 -47.79 -9.74
CA PHE A 922 -26.84 -47.91 -8.57
C PHE A 922 -26.14 -48.58 -7.38
N SER A 923 -25.29 -49.58 -7.63
CA SER A 923 -24.57 -50.31 -6.58
C SER A 923 -23.63 -49.39 -5.81
N GLN A 924 -22.94 -48.48 -6.51
CA GLN A 924 -22.10 -47.47 -5.87
C GLN A 924 -22.93 -46.41 -5.13
N LYS A 925 -24.04 -45.96 -5.71
CA LYS A 925 -24.94 -44.98 -5.05
C LYS A 925 -25.41 -45.47 -3.69
N ARG A 926 -25.75 -46.76 -3.58
CA ARG A 926 -26.20 -47.36 -2.32
C ARG A 926 -25.13 -47.34 -1.23
N LEU A 927 -23.85 -47.49 -1.58
CA LEU A 927 -22.75 -47.38 -0.62
C LEU A 927 -22.61 -45.95 -0.12
N LEU A 928 -22.68 -44.97 -1.03
CA LEU A 928 -22.68 -43.55 -0.69
C LEU A 928 -23.84 -43.19 0.25
N GLU A 929 -25.08 -43.51 -0.14
CA GLU A 929 -26.28 -43.20 0.66
C GLU A 929 -26.29 -43.91 2.02
N ALA A 930 -25.62 -45.06 2.14
CA ALA A 930 -25.45 -45.78 3.39
C ALA A 930 -24.28 -45.27 4.27
N GLY A 931 -23.56 -44.23 3.86
CA GLY A 931 -22.39 -43.70 4.57
C GLY A 931 -21.18 -44.65 4.56
N ARG A 932 -21.17 -45.65 3.67
CA ARG A 932 -20.08 -46.61 3.48
C ARG A 932 -19.11 -46.06 2.44
N LEU A 933 -18.28 -45.12 2.88
CA LEU A 933 -17.37 -44.33 2.07
C LEU A 933 -16.01 -44.99 1.83
N GLY A 934 -15.84 -46.29 2.10
CA GLY A 934 -14.57 -47.00 1.92
C GLY A 934 -13.67 -46.93 3.16
N ARG A 935 -12.36 -46.73 2.98
CA ARG A 935 -11.38 -46.81 4.07
C ARG A 935 -11.64 -45.80 5.19
N LYS A 936 -12.06 -44.58 4.83
CA LYS A 936 -12.31 -43.50 5.80
C LYS A 936 -13.52 -43.73 6.71
N SER A 937 -14.45 -44.60 6.30
CA SER A 937 -15.59 -45.01 7.12
C SER A 937 -15.45 -46.45 7.64
N GLY A 938 -14.29 -47.08 7.45
CA GLY A 938 -14.03 -48.48 7.82
C GLY A 938 -14.77 -49.52 6.97
N HIS A 939 -15.54 -49.11 5.95
CA HIS A 939 -16.37 -50.03 5.15
C HIS A 939 -16.80 -49.39 3.82
N GLY A 940 -16.64 -50.13 2.72
CA GLY A 940 -17.05 -49.76 1.35
C GLY A 940 -17.42 -50.99 0.54
N PHE A 941 -16.72 -51.23 -0.57
CA PHE A 941 -16.74 -52.53 -1.26
C PHE A 941 -16.03 -53.62 -0.45
N TYR A 942 -14.96 -53.25 0.24
CA TYR A 942 -14.30 -54.08 1.25
C TYR A 942 -14.66 -53.62 2.66
N ASP A 943 -14.55 -54.57 3.60
CA ASP A 943 -14.58 -54.29 5.02
C ASP A 943 -13.17 -53.96 5.52
N TYR A 944 -13.01 -52.79 6.14
CA TYR A 944 -11.76 -52.29 6.71
C TYR A 944 -11.81 -52.18 8.23
N SER A 945 -12.83 -52.75 8.88
CA SER A 945 -12.90 -52.82 10.33
C SER A 945 -11.79 -53.70 10.91
N GLU A 946 -11.40 -53.43 12.16
CA GLU A 946 -10.31 -54.13 12.82
C GLU A 946 -10.67 -55.63 13.00
N GLY A 947 -9.86 -56.51 12.41
CA GLY A 947 -10.11 -57.96 12.38
C GLY A 947 -10.91 -58.47 11.16
N ALA A 948 -11.27 -57.60 10.21
CA ALA A 948 -11.93 -58.01 8.97
C ALA A 948 -11.01 -58.86 8.08
N VAL A 949 -11.54 -59.97 7.56
CA VAL A 949 -10.84 -60.85 6.61
C VAL A 949 -11.19 -60.42 5.19
N LYS A 950 -10.18 -60.13 4.37
CA LYS A 950 -10.41 -59.81 2.96
C LYS A 950 -10.84 -61.07 2.20
N PRO A 951 -11.83 -60.98 1.29
CA PRO A 951 -12.21 -62.10 0.44
C PRO A 951 -11.04 -62.51 -0.47
N GLU A 952 -10.81 -63.82 -0.60
CA GLU A 952 -9.80 -64.38 -1.51
C GLU A 952 -10.33 -64.41 -2.95
N PRO A 953 -9.52 -64.04 -3.95
CA PRO A 953 -9.94 -64.04 -5.36
C PRO A 953 -9.98 -65.45 -5.97
N THR A 954 -10.81 -65.63 -7.00
CA THR A 954 -10.71 -66.79 -7.89
C THR A 954 -9.61 -66.54 -8.93
N THR A 955 -8.50 -67.28 -8.85
CA THR A 955 -7.33 -67.08 -9.71
C THR A 955 -7.42 -67.85 -11.04
N ASP A 956 -8.51 -67.69 -11.79
CA ASP A 956 -8.66 -68.24 -13.15
C ASP A 956 -8.11 -67.25 -14.18
N ILE A 957 -7.03 -67.63 -14.85
CA ILE A 957 -6.33 -66.80 -15.83
C ILE A 957 -7.21 -66.48 -17.05
N ALA A 958 -8.06 -67.40 -17.49
CA ALA A 958 -8.93 -67.18 -18.65
C ALA A 958 -10.01 -66.14 -18.32
N LEU A 959 -10.65 -66.29 -17.16
CA LEU A 959 -11.62 -65.31 -16.64
C LEU A 959 -10.97 -63.95 -16.39
N GLY A 960 -9.79 -63.94 -15.75
CA GLY A 960 -9.06 -62.72 -15.47
C GLY A 960 -8.63 -61.96 -16.72
N THR A 961 -8.20 -62.67 -17.77
CA THR A 961 -7.87 -62.07 -19.08
C THR A 961 -9.10 -61.42 -19.71
N LYS A 962 -10.26 -62.09 -19.67
CA LYS A 962 -11.53 -61.55 -20.18
C LYS A 962 -11.96 -60.26 -19.45
N ILE A 963 -11.75 -60.20 -18.13
CA ILE A 963 -12.03 -59.00 -17.32
C ILE A 963 -11.11 -57.85 -17.76
N VAL A 964 -9.80 -58.10 -17.86
CA VAL A 964 -8.82 -57.08 -18.26
C VAL A 964 -9.11 -56.56 -19.66
N ASP A 965 -9.33 -57.44 -20.64
CA ASP A 965 -9.59 -57.03 -22.02
C ASP A 965 -10.86 -56.19 -22.14
N ARG A 966 -11.93 -56.54 -21.41
CA ARG A 966 -13.18 -55.77 -21.39
C ARG A 966 -12.98 -54.36 -20.80
N VAL A 967 -12.33 -54.24 -19.64
CA VAL A 967 -12.10 -52.93 -19.00
C VAL A 967 -11.12 -52.07 -19.82
N VAL A 968 -10.05 -52.67 -20.33
CA VAL A 968 -9.04 -51.96 -21.11
C VAL A 968 -9.59 -51.52 -22.46
N ALA A 969 -10.41 -52.32 -23.15
CA ALA A 969 -11.05 -51.92 -24.40
C ALA A 969 -11.92 -50.66 -24.22
N MET A 970 -12.64 -50.56 -23.10
CA MET A 970 -13.44 -49.38 -22.76
C MET A 970 -12.57 -48.14 -22.46
N LEU A 971 -11.46 -48.33 -21.75
CA LEU A 971 -10.49 -47.26 -21.48
C LEU A 971 -9.84 -46.75 -22.78
N ILE A 972 -9.42 -47.67 -23.65
CA ILE A 972 -8.85 -47.35 -24.96
C ILE A 972 -9.85 -46.58 -25.80
N ASN A 973 -11.10 -47.04 -25.88
CA ASN A 973 -12.14 -46.38 -26.67
C ASN A 973 -12.32 -44.90 -26.25
N GLU A 974 -12.32 -44.64 -24.94
CA GLU A 974 -12.44 -43.28 -24.41
C GLU A 974 -11.19 -42.43 -24.67
N ALA A 975 -9.99 -43.00 -24.59
CA ALA A 975 -8.75 -42.33 -24.97
C ALA A 975 -8.73 -41.95 -26.46
N ILE A 976 -9.23 -42.85 -27.33
CA ILE A 976 -9.37 -42.59 -28.77
C ILE A 976 -10.37 -41.47 -29.04
N ASP A 977 -11.49 -41.42 -28.31
CA ASP A 977 -12.45 -40.32 -28.44
C ASP A 977 -11.89 -38.99 -27.93
N ALA A 978 -11.10 -39.00 -26.85
CA ALA A 978 -10.41 -37.79 -26.41
C ALA A 978 -9.43 -37.27 -27.47
N PHE A 979 -8.71 -38.17 -28.15
CA PHE A 979 -7.83 -37.80 -29.27
C PHE A 979 -8.63 -37.33 -30.49
N PHE A 980 -9.72 -38.02 -30.85
CA PHE A 980 -10.59 -37.67 -31.99
C PHE A 980 -11.20 -36.26 -31.84
N LEU A 981 -11.58 -35.88 -30.62
CA LEU A 981 -12.10 -34.56 -30.29
C LEU A 981 -11.00 -33.49 -30.13
N ASN A 982 -9.74 -33.85 -30.41
CA ASN A 982 -8.57 -33.00 -30.22
C ASN A 982 -8.48 -32.42 -28.81
N ILE A 983 -8.83 -33.18 -27.77
CA ILE A 983 -8.76 -32.71 -26.38
C ILE A 983 -7.31 -32.58 -25.96
N ALA A 984 -6.47 -33.53 -26.32
CA ALA A 984 -5.04 -33.52 -26.07
C ALA A 984 -4.31 -34.33 -27.14
N SER A 985 -2.99 -34.15 -27.23
CA SER A 985 -2.17 -34.97 -28.13
C SER A 985 -2.15 -36.43 -27.67
N ALA A 986 -1.86 -37.37 -28.57
CA ALA A 986 -1.75 -38.79 -28.21
C ALA A 986 -0.72 -39.01 -27.08
N LYS A 987 0.40 -38.27 -27.13
CA LYS A 987 1.44 -38.29 -26.10
C LYS A 987 0.94 -37.75 -24.75
N ASP A 988 0.18 -36.66 -24.75
CA ASP A 988 -0.34 -36.05 -23.52
C ASP A 988 -1.43 -36.91 -22.87
N ILE A 989 -2.28 -37.57 -23.67
CA ILE A 989 -3.27 -38.55 -23.17
C ILE A 989 -2.57 -39.69 -22.45
N ASP A 990 -1.58 -40.31 -23.11
CA ASP A 990 -0.85 -41.43 -22.52
C ASP A 990 -0.02 -41.01 -21.30
N LEU A 991 0.58 -39.81 -21.32
CA LEU A 991 1.32 -39.25 -20.19
C LEU A 991 0.41 -38.95 -19.00
N ALA A 992 -0.77 -38.39 -19.25
CA ALA A 992 -1.77 -38.12 -18.21
C ALA A 992 -2.23 -39.41 -17.53
N MET A 993 -2.45 -40.48 -18.29
CA MET A 993 -2.89 -41.76 -17.71
C MET A 993 -1.77 -42.50 -16.96
N THR A 994 -0.55 -42.46 -17.49
CA THR A 994 0.60 -43.14 -16.85
C THR A 994 1.19 -42.37 -15.66
N LYS A 995 1.13 -41.02 -15.66
CA LYS A 995 1.69 -40.19 -14.58
C LYS A 995 0.63 -39.63 -13.63
N GLY A 996 -0.58 -39.37 -14.12
CA GLY A 996 -1.68 -38.83 -13.31
C GLY A 996 -2.41 -39.89 -12.49
N VAL A 997 -2.69 -41.06 -13.06
CA VAL A 997 -3.38 -42.18 -12.37
C VAL A 997 -2.57 -43.47 -12.31
N ASN A 998 -1.30 -43.40 -12.71
CA ASN A 998 -0.33 -44.49 -12.56
C ASN A 998 -0.76 -45.80 -13.26
N TYR A 999 -1.34 -45.67 -14.45
CA TYR A 999 -1.64 -46.83 -15.30
C TYR A 999 -0.34 -47.48 -15.80
N PRO A 1000 -0.33 -48.80 -16.01
CA PRO A 1000 0.87 -49.54 -16.38
C PRO A 1000 1.43 -49.13 -17.76
N LYS A 1001 0.54 -48.70 -18.66
CA LYS A 1001 0.87 -48.29 -20.02
C LYS A 1001 -0.09 -47.18 -20.48
N GLY A 1002 0.38 -46.35 -21.40
CA GLY A 1002 -0.47 -45.38 -22.10
C GLY A 1002 -1.52 -46.09 -22.93
N LEU A 1003 -2.77 -45.62 -22.91
CA LEU A 1003 -3.90 -46.35 -23.49
C LEU A 1003 -3.83 -46.40 -25.01
N LEU A 1004 -3.37 -45.34 -25.67
CA LEU A 1004 -3.23 -45.33 -27.13
C LEU A 1004 -2.06 -46.21 -27.59
N ALA A 1005 -0.93 -46.18 -26.87
CA ALA A 1005 0.18 -47.11 -27.10
C ALA A 1005 -0.24 -48.57 -26.85
N TRP A 1006 -1.09 -48.80 -25.86
CA TRP A 1006 -1.62 -50.12 -25.56
C TRP A 1006 -2.60 -50.61 -26.65
N ALA A 1007 -3.33 -49.69 -27.27
CA ALA A 1007 -4.20 -49.98 -28.41
C ALA A 1007 -3.41 -50.44 -29.64
N ASP A 1008 -2.31 -49.75 -29.96
CA ASP A 1008 -1.41 -50.12 -31.07
C ASP A 1008 -0.77 -51.50 -30.85
N GLU A 1009 -0.40 -51.83 -29.61
CA GLU A 1009 0.18 -53.14 -29.26
C GLU A 1009 -0.85 -54.28 -29.33
N LYS A 1010 -2.06 -54.06 -28.84
CA LYS A 1010 -3.14 -55.08 -28.87
C LYS A 1010 -3.75 -55.28 -30.26
N GLY A 1011 -3.58 -54.31 -31.15
CA GLY A 1011 -4.25 -54.24 -32.45
C GLY A 1011 -5.60 -53.53 -32.33
N LEU A 1012 -5.78 -52.47 -33.12
CA LEU A 1012 -7.02 -51.69 -33.13
C LEU A 1012 -8.22 -52.49 -33.63
N ASP A 1013 -7.98 -53.47 -34.49
CA ASP A 1013 -8.99 -54.43 -34.97
C ASP A 1013 -9.49 -55.33 -33.83
N THR A 1014 -8.60 -55.81 -32.97
CA THR A 1014 -8.95 -56.57 -31.75
C THR A 1014 -9.81 -55.73 -30.80
N VAL A 1015 -9.41 -54.49 -30.54
CA VAL A 1015 -10.17 -53.58 -29.66
C VAL A 1015 -11.55 -53.26 -30.25
N LEU A 1016 -11.61 -53.00 -31.56
CA LEU A 1016 -12.87 -52.74 -32.25
C LEU A 1016 -13.80 -53.96 -32.18
N ALA A 1017 -13.28 -55.16 -32.45
CA ALA A 1017 -14.05 -56.39 -32.37
C ALA A 1017 -14.63 -56.62 -30.98
N GLN A 1018 -13.84 -56.38 -29.92
CA GLN A 1018 -14.30 -56.52 -28.54
C GLN A 1018 -15.43 -55.54 -28.18
N LEU A 1019 -15.34 -54.29 -28.63
CA LEU A 1019 -16.38 -53.28 -28.41
C LEU A 1019 -17.64 -53.58 -29.22
N GLU A 1020 -17.50 -54.08 -30.45
CA GLU A 1020 -18.64 -54.47 -31.28
C GLU A 1020 -19.34 -55.72 -30.76
N GLU A 1021 -18.61 -56.69 -30.21
CA GLU A 1021 -19.19 -57.85 -29.50
C GLU A 1021 -20.03 -57.38 -28.30
N LEU A 1022 -19.46 -56.53 -27.42
CA LEU A 1022 -20.18 -55.98 -26.27
C LEU A 1022 -21.39 -55.15 -26.70
N TYR A 1023 -21.25 -54.32 -27.74
CA TYR A 1023 -22.37 -53.54 -28.27
C TYR A 1023 -23.48 -54.43 -28.83
N ASN A 1024 -23.14 -55.51 -29.52
CA ASN A 1024 -24.13 -56.43 -30.09
C ASN A 1024 -24.81 -57.30 -29.01
N ASP A 1025 -24.08 -57.70 -27.96
CA ASP A 1025 -24.61 -58.49 -26.86
C ASP A 1025 -25.57 -57.69 -25.97
N TYR A 1026 -25.21 -56.44 -25.66
CA TYR A 1026 -25.97 -55.60 -24.72
C TYR A 1026 -26.91 -54.61 -25.41
N CYS A 1027 -26.68 -54.27 -26.70
CA CYS A 1027 -27.38 -53.21 -27.42
C CYS A 1027 -27.38 -51.85 -26.69
N GLU A 1028 -26.32 -51.55 -25.94
CA GLU A 1028 -26.18 -50.32 -25.15
C GLU A 1028 -25.16 -49.35 -25.81
N ASP A 1029 -25.56 -48.08 -25.95
CA ASP A 1029 -24.71 -46.99 -26.49
C ASP A 1029 -23.41 -46.75 -25.70
N ARG A 1030 -23.31 -47.32 -24.50
CA ARG A 1030 -22.08 -47.29 -23.68
C ARG A 1030 -20.92 -47.98 -24.40
N TYR A 1031 -21.18 -49.07 -25.12
CA TYR A 1031 -20.15 -49.86 -25.81
C TYR A 1031 -19.86 -49.37 -27.23
N ARG A 1032 -20.45 -48.25 -27.65
CA ARG A 1032 -20.30 -47.74 -29.02
C ARG A 1032 -18.82 -47.45 -29.33
N PRO A 1033 -18.23 -48.04 -30.39
CA PRO A 1033 -16.85 -47.74 -30.77
C PRO A 1033 -16.70 -46.30 -31.25
N SER A 1034 -15.55 -45.69 -30.97
CA SER A 1034 -15.17 -44.40 -31.52
C SER A 1034 -15.23 -44.42 -33.05
N PRO A 1035 -15.78 -43.38 -33.71
CA PRO A 1035 -15.71 -43.24 -35.16
C PRO A 1035 -14.27 -43.27 -35.68
N LEU A 1036 -13.32 -42.73 -34.90
CA LEU A 1036 -11.91 -42.72 -35.26
C LEU A 1036 -11.31 -44.12 -35.24
N LEU A 1037 -11.64 -44.94 -34.24
CA LEU A 1037 -11.20 -46.34 -34.16
C LEU A 1037 -11.60 -47.11 -35.43
N ARG A 1038 -12.88 -47.01 -35.83
CA ARG A 1038 -13.37 -47.63 -37.09
C ARG A 1038 -12.69 -47.10 -38.34
N LYS A 1039 -12.32 -45.82 -38.35
CA LYS A 1039 -11.58 -45.23 -39.47
C LYS A 1039 -10.14 -45.76 -39.52
N MET A 1040 -9.45 -45.79 -38.40
CA MET A 1040 -8.06 -46.24 -38.31
C MET A 1040 -7.90 -47.73 -38.62
N VAL A 1041 -8.84 -48.58 -38.19
CA VAL A 1041 -8.85 -50.00 -38.58
C VAL A 1041 -9.03 -50.17 -40.09
N ARG A 1042 -9.95 -49.42 -40.71
CA ARG A 1042 -10.15 -49.45 -42.18
C ARG A 1042 -8.93 -48.94 -42.95
N GLU A 1043 -8.22 -47.97 -42.40
CA GLU A 1043 -7.03 -47.35 -43.00
C GLU A 1043 -5.72 -48.04 -42.61
N GLN A 1044 -5.75 -49.06 -41.74
CA GLN A 1044 -4.57 -49.75 -41.18
C GLN A 1044 -3.54 -48.79 -40.58
N LYS A 1045 -3.99 -47.86 -39.74
CA LYS A 1045 -3.15 -46.84 -39.08
C LYS A 1045 -3.04 -47.08 -37.57
N ASN A 1046 -1.89 -46.71 -37.02
CA ASN A 1046 -1.60 -46.68 -35.59
C ASN A 1046 -1.53 -45.23 -35.07
N PHE A 1047 -1.53 -45.04 -33.76
CA PHE A 1047 -1.39 -43.72 -33.13
C PHE A 1047 0.07 -43.24 -33.06
N PHE A 1048 1.03 -44.15 -32.91
CA PHE A 1048 2.46 -43.87 -32.79
C PHE A 1048 3.31 -44.41 -33.93
#